data_AF-A0AAW5JFU9-F1
#
_entry.id   AF-A0AAW5JFU9-F1
#
_cell.length_a   1.000
_cell.length_b   1.000
_cell.length_c   1.000
_cell.angle_alpha   90.00
_cell.angle_beta   90.00
_cell.angle_gamma   90.00
#
_symmetry.space_group_name_H-M   'P 1'
#
loop_
_entity.id
_entity.type
_entity.pdbx_description
1 polymer ?
#
loop_
_entity_poly.entity_id
_entity_poly.type
_entity_poly.pdbx_seq_one_letter_code
_entity_poly.pdbx_strand_id
1 'polypeptide(L)'
;MKRSSRVLSALLCAVFLFSMLCGAQAQEAPRFEYWPEEVDFRDLTCDLSAADELFAQCVQAEQLAASPESAQAVVDCWLALEDAYDDWDTQCAICGVRYYQDSKAHEADYLASRSLSLQVYRSCLLAVQALLASDYGSELAQAMGQDLADSYRSAAVPTDLQIALSEEDNELVADYWEALYGDYTYSYQRESWTLTRLEDEADGLDAAAYLAIYSGLAQAKNQAAGATLLEMIPLRNQMAAACGYDTFPEYAYTETYGRDYTVADAQALHRLVKDYIVPVETAYLSYRYYDLDQTGLDRYAHADQEAKLDAVEPCMDQVSGELGELFRYMRKSHLCDIEASDTKLDVGFTVNLPSYHSAFLFDQPQGTYYDLKTVIHEFGHFSAFCLAPSDDFPVDVAEIHSQGLEMLFLPYAGELFGADGGTFACAQLSDLISAVVEGCLYDEFQIYLYSHPDLTLSEINQAFLELAQEYGYSPYPGLEYQWVDVSHTFESPLYYLSYATSALSALDLFLRSQEDYDAAVDTYLDLIAGSDGSGYRATVQAAGLSDVFQEESVAALAGALNEYLYTALYGLRDLAGHWALPEIGPLVSAGIMEGSGGAFQPDAPMSRAMLVTTLYRLVGEPKPTVKQPVFPDVPVWTWYSDAVAWAYESGLAEGTGGGFDPNGPLTRESMAVLLCRFSALLELDASGGSLSGFPDADSVSPWAADAVGWAVKAGVIRGADGRLNPSGGTSRAEAAAMLYRFLTLEG
;
A
#
# COMPACT_ATOMS: atom_id res chain seq x y z
N MET A 1 -8.36 -37.93 24.28
CA MET A 1 -7.27 -38.85 23.86
C MET A 1 -7.05 -38.72 22.35
N LYS A 2 -6.22 -37.73 21.96
CA LYS A 2 -5.50 -37.53 20.69
C LYS A 2 -5.24 -36.01 20.47
N ARG A 3 -4.53 -35.34 21.39
CA ARG A 3 -3.93 -34.00 21.20
C ARG A 3 -2.75 -33.83 22.16
N SER A 4 -1.77 -34.71 22.01
CA SER A 4 -0.46 -34.59 22.66
C SER A 4 0.59 -35.20 21.74
N SER A 5 0.79 -34.48 20.63
CA SER A 5 1.98 -34.48 19.78
C SER A 5 1.89 -33.14 19.05
N ARG A 6 2.85 -32.22 19.15
CA ARG A 6 4.25 -32.47 18.80
C ARG A 6 5.23 -31.58 19.60
N VAL A 7 5.70 -32.11 20.73
CA VAL A 7 7.15 -32.15 20.99
C VAL A 7 7.57 -33.59 20.78
N LEU A 8 7.90 -33.97 19.54
CA LEU A 8 8.81 -35.07 19.18
C LEU A 8 8.88 -35.23 17.64
N SER A 9 9.70 -34.41 16.98
CA SER A 9 10.21 -34.71 15.62
C SER A 9 11.73 -34.58 15.57
N ALA A 10 12.43 -35.09 16.59
CA ALA A 10 13.88 -35.23 16.58
C ALA A 10 14.35 -36.34 17.55
N LEU A 11 14.16 -37.62 17.19
CA LEU A 11 15.02 -38.76 17.60
C LEU A 11 14.43 -40.11 17.11
N LEU A 12 14.83 -40.55 15.91
CA LEU A 12 15.04 -41.97 15.61
C LEU A 12 15.89 -42.12 14.33
N CYS A 13 17.21 -42.11 14.54
CA CYS A 13 18.17 -42.61 13.57
C CYS A 13 18.14 -44.15 13.51
N ALA A 14 18.19 -44.68 12.29
CA ALA A 14 18.74 -45.98 11.90
C ALA A 14 18.14 -47.27 12.50
N VAL A 15 17.38 -48.00 11.67
CA VAL A 15 17.67 -49.36 11.16
C VAL A 15 16.44 -49.82 10.38
N PHE A 16 16.52 -49.86 9.04
CA PHE A 16 16.15 -51.03 8.23
C PHE A 16 16.62 -50.82 6.78
N LEU A 17 17.73 -51.49 6.46
CA LEU A 17 18.11 -51.90 5.11
C LEU A 17 17.21 -53.08 4.69
N PHE A 18 16.91 -53.15 3.38
CA PHE A 18 16.00 -54.06 2.64
C PHE A 18 14.53 -53.59 2.63
N SER A 19 13.95 -53.16 1.50
CA SER A 19 13.98 -53.80 0.18
C SER A 19 13.73 -52.83 -0.98
N MET A 20 14.55 -52.97 -2.03
CA MET A 20 14.24 -52.51 -3.39
C MET A 20 12.97 -53.18 -3.93
N LEU A 21 12.30 -52.48 -4.87
CA LEU A 21 11.21 -52.91 -5.77
C LEU A 21 9.78 -52.77 -5.24
N CYS A 22 9.23 -51.56 -5.36
CA CYS A 22 7.93 -51.31 -6.00
C CYS A 22 7.75 -49.80 -6.15
N GLY A 23 7.41 -49.35 -7.36
CA GLY A 23 7.06 -47.95 -7.60
C GLY A 23 5.79 -47.60 -6.83
N ALA A 24 5.93 -46.71 -5.85
CA ALA A 24 4.83 -46.03 -5.20
C ALA A 24 5.03 -44.54 -5.49
N GLN A 25 3.98 -43.88 -5.99
CA GLN A 25 3.90 -42.43 -6.04
C GLN A 25 4.26 -41.91 -4.65
N ALA A 26 5.30 -41.08 -4.56
CA ALA A 26 5.53 -40.29 -3.36
C ALA A 26 4.30 -39.38 -3.23
N GLN A 27 3.46 -39.64 -2.24
CA GLN A 27 2.44 -38.70 -1.82
C GLN A 27 3.21 -37.55 -1.19
N GLU A 28 3.26 -36.40 -1.85
CA GLU A 28 3.88 -35.19 -1.31
C GLU A 28 3.22 -34.88 0.05
N ALA A 29 4.02 -34.46 1.02
CA ALA A 29 3.47 -34.05 2.31
C ALA A 29 2.55 -32.84 2.10
N PRO A 30 1.42 -32.73 2.84
CA PRO A 30 0.56 -31.55 2.74
C PRO A 30 1.36 -30.29 3.11
N ARG A 31 1.13 -29.19 2.38
CA ARG A 31 1.82 -27.91 2.57
C ARG A 31 1.54 -27.32 3.96
N PHE A 32 0.28 -27.33 4.38
CA PHE A 32 -0.15 -26.83 5.68
C PHE A 32 -0.32 -27.97 6.69
N GLU A 33 0.26 -27.80 7.87
CA GLU A 33 0.06 -28.70 9.01
C GLU A 33 -1.24 -28.43 9.76
N TYR A 34 -1.70 -27.17 9.71
CA TYR A 34 -2.84 -26.68 10.47
C TYR A 34 -4.05 -26.42 9.58
N TRP A 35 -5.23 -26.70 10.11
CA TRP A 35 -6.53 -26.51 9.47
C TRP A 35 -7.58 -26.21 10.55
N PRO A 36 -8.58 -25.39 10.24
CA PRO A 36 -9.56 -24.95 11.22
C PRO A 36 -10.48 -26.10 11.68
N GLU A 37 -11.02 -25.94 12.89
CA GLU A 37 -11.95 -26.87 13.50
C GLU A 37 -13.41 -26.58 13.10
N GLU A 38 -14.28 -27.58 13.23
CA GLU A 38 -15.70 -27.41 12.90
C GLU A 38 -16.39 -26.51 13.94
N VAL A 39 -16.86 -25.35 13.47
CA VAL A 39 -17.63 -24.36 14.24
C VAL A 39 -18.78 -23.80 13.39
N ASP A 40 -19.85 -23.31 14.02
CA ASP A 40 -20.87 -22.49 13.39
C ASP A 40 -21.03 -21.20 14.20
N PHE A 41 -20.70 -20.05 13.61
CA PHE A 41 -20.66 -18.77 14.34
C PHE A 41 -22.00 -18.40 14.97
N ARG A 42 -23.12 -18.91 14.43
CA ARG A 42 -24.47 -18.61 14.94
C ARG A 42 -24.75 -19.28 16.28
N ASP A 43 -23.99 -20.32 16.61
CA ASP A 43 -24.07 -21.02 17.90
C ASP A 43 -23.18 -20.35 18.98
N LEU A 44 -22.34 -19.38 18.59
CA LEU A 44 -21.42 -18.69 19.49
C LEU A 44 -22.07 -17.46 20.13
N THR A 45 -21.86 -17.32 21.44
CA THR A 45 -22.34 -16.19 22.26
C THR A 45 -21.20 -15.61 23.07
N CYS A 46 -21.14 -14.28 23.19
CA CYS A 46 -20.18 -13.62 24.07
C CYS A 46 -20.48 -13.95 25.54
N ASP A 47 -19.49 -14.49 26.24
CA ASP A 47 -19.50 -14.72 27.69
C ASP A 47 -18.25 -14.13 28.37
N LEU A 48 -18.36 -12.88 28.83
CA LEU A 48 -17.25 -12.21 29.54
C LEU A 48 -16.99 -12.77 30.94
N SER A 49 -17.84 -13.66 31.47
CA SER A 49 -17.57 -14.32 32.76
C SER A 49 -16.42 -15.32 32.68
N ALA A 50 -15.99 -15.70 31.47
CA ALA A 50 -14.78 -16.48 31.24
C ALA A 50 -13.52 -15.83 31.86
N ALA A 51 -13.47 -14.49 31.95
CA ALA A 51 -12.37 -13.78 32.63
C ALA A 51 -12.27 -14.15 34.12
N ASP A 52 -13.40 -14.26 34.83
CA ASP A 52 -13.42 -14.61 36.26
C ASP A 52 -12.85 -16.03 36.48
N GLU A 53 -13.19 -16.95 35.58
CA GLU A 53 -12.66 -18.32 35.61
C GLU A 53 -11.17 -18.34 35.32
N LEU A 54 -10.71 -17.59 34.32
CA LEU A 54 -9.30 -17.48 33.95
C LEU A 54 -8.45 -16.86 35.06
N PHE A 55 -8.94 -15.81 35.72
CA PHE A 55 -8.27 -15.25 36.91
C PHE A 55 -8.16 -16.29 38.03
N ALA A 56 -9.21 -17.07 38.27
CA ALA A 56 -9.18 -18.14 39.27
C ALA A 56 -8.17 -19.25 38.90
N GLN A 57 -8.03 -19.58 37.61
CA GLN A 57 -7.03 -20.53 37.13
C GLN A 57 -5.60 -20.00 37.27
N CYS A 58 -5.36 -18.71 36.98
CA CYS A 58 -4.06 -18.07 37.21
C CYS A 58 -3.62 -18.19 38.68
N VAL A 59 -4.54 -17.93 39.61
CA VAL A 59 -4.28 -18.09 41.05
C VAL A 59 -3.98 -19.54 41.42
N GLN A 60 -4.64 -20.52 40.80
CA GLN A 60 -4.36 -21.94 41.01
C GLN A 60 -2.98 -22.34 40.48
N ALA A 61 -2.60 -21.82 39.33
CA ALA A 61 -1.28 -22.05 38.74
C ALA A 61 -0.15 -21.49 39.61
N GLU A 62 -0.31 -20.29 40.16
CA GLU A 62 0.64 -19.72 41.13
C GLU A 62 0.76 -20.57 42.41
N GLN A 63 -0.37 -21.10 42.92
CA GLN A 63 -0.37 -21.99 44.07
C GLN A 63 0.33 -23.32 43.77
N LEU A 64 0.09 -23.89 42.59
CA LEU A 64 0.76 -25.11 42.13
C LEU A 64 2.26 -24.87 41.95
N ALA A 65 2.66 -23.74 41.35
CA ALA A 65 4.06 -23.37 41.20
C ALA A 65 4.80 -23.28 42.54
N ALA A 66 4.14 -22.78 43.59
CA ALA A 66 4.70 -22.66 44.93
C ALA A 66 4.83 -24.02 45.68
N SER A 67 4.07 -25.04 45.29
CA SER A 67 4.15 -26.40 45.87
C SER A 67 3.74 -27.45 44.85
N PRO A 68 4.60 -27.73 43.86
CA PRO A 68 4.20 -28.53 42.71
C PRO A 68 4.10 -30.02 43.07
N GLU A 69 2.99 -30.63 42.65
CA GLU A 69 2.72 -32.05 42.94
C GLU A 69 3.55 -33.01 42.08
N SER A 70 3.73 -32.67 40.79
CA SER A 70 4.54 -33.42 39.81
C SER A 70 4.81 -32.57 38.56
N ALA A 71 5.79 -32.96 37.74
CA ALA A 71 6.04 -32.34 36.43
C ALA A 71 4.80 -32.39 35.52
N GLN A 72 4.07 -33.51 35.51
CA GLN A 72 2.86 -33.63 34.69
C GLN A 72 1.76 -32.66 35.14
N ALA A 73 1.59 -32.45 36.45
CA ALA A 73 0.61 -31.49 36.96
C ALA A 73 0.93 -30.05 36.53
N VAL A 74 2.22 -29.68 36.50
CA VAL A 74 2.67 -28.36 36.03
C VAL A 74 2.40 -28.19 34.53
N VAL A 75 2.69 -29.22 33.72
CA VAL A 75 2.42 -29.20 32.27
C VAL A 75 0.91 -29.16 31.99
N ASP A 76 0.12 -29.99 32.67
CA ASP A 76 -1.34 -30.00 32.52
C ASP A 76 -1.96 -28.67 32.94
N CYS A 77 -1.39 -28.00 33.96
CA CYS A 77 -1.84 -26.68 34.39
C CYS A 77 -1.52 -25.58 33.37
N TRP A 78 -0.35 -25.64 32.72
CA TRP A 78 -0.01 -24.70 31.65
C TRP A 78 -0.92 -24.89 30.43
N LEU A 79 -1.13 -26.13 29.98
CA LEU A 79 -2.04 -26.43 28.87
C LEU A 79 -3.48 -25.95 29.17
N ALA A 80 -3.95 -26.13 30.41
CA ALA A 80 -5.26 -25.64 30.81
C ALA A 80 -5.36 -24.10 30.80
N LEU A 81 -4.28 -23.39 31.17
CA LEU A 81 -4.24 -21.93 31.07
C LEU A 81 -4.23 -21.45 29.62
N GLU A 82 -3.51 -22.13 28.74
CA GLU A 82 -3.49 -21.85 27.30
C GLU A 82 -4.89 -22.03 26.69
N ASP A 83 -5.51 -23.19 26.89
CA ASP A 83 -6.89 -23.47 26.43
C ASP A 83 -7.89 -22.42 26.95
N ALA A 84 -7.74 -21.97 28.21
CA ALA A 84 -8.63 -20.98 28.81
C ALA A 84 -8.36 -19.55 28.32
N TYR A 85 -7.12 -19.24 27.95
CA TYR A 85 -6.77 -17.97 27.31
C TYR A 85 -7.34 -17.90 25.89
N ASP A 86 -7.21 -18.98 25.12
CA ASP A 86 -7.79 -19.05 23.76
C ASP A 86 -9.31 -18.95 23.78
N ASP A 87 -9.99 -19.54 24.77
CA ASP A 87 -11.43 -19.35 24.96
C ASP A 87 -11.76 -17.89 25.27
N TRP A 88 -11.05 -17.27 26.23
CA TRP A 88 -11.23 -15.85 26.54
C TRP A 88 -11.03 -14.94 25.32
N ASP A 89 -9.96 -15.14 24.56
CA ASP A 89 -9.66 -14.33 23.38
C ASP A 89 -10.72 -14.53 22.28
N THR A 90 -11.19 -15.77 22.10
CA THR A 90 -12.33 -16.09 21.24
C THR A 90 -13.61 -15.35 21.71
N GLN A 91 -13.87 -15.27 23.02
CA GLN A 91 -15.00 -14.49 23.56
C GLN A 91 -14.85 -12.99 23.27
N CYS A 92 -13.64 -12.44 23.41
CA CYS A 92 -13.34 -11.05 23.04
C CYS A 92 -13.60 -10.78 21.56
N ALA A 93 -13.13 -11.66 20.67
CA ALA A 93 -13.37 -11.58 19.23
C ALA A 93 -14.87 -11.60 18.89
N ILE A 94 -15.63 -12.53 19.47
CA ILE A 94 -17.10 -12.58 19.32
C ILE A 94 -17.73 -11.28 19.82
N CYS A 95 -17.30 -10.78 20.98
CA CYS A 95 -17.80 -9.53 21.54
C CYS A 95 -17.57 -8.34 20.60
N GLY A 96 -16.37 -8.25 20.03
CA GLY A 96 -16.02 -7.28 19.00
C GLY A 96 -16.93 -7.38 17.79
N VAL A 97 -17.07 -8.55 17.19
CA VAL A 97 -17.95 -8.76 16.03
C VAL A 97 -19.39 -8.32 16.34
N ARG A 98 -19.95 -8.68 17.50
CA ARG A 98 -21.31 -8.23 17.88
C ARG A 98 -21.40 -6.72 18.04
N TYR A 99 -20.37 -6.06 18.56
CA TYR A 99 -20.29 -4.60 18.63
C TYR A 99 -20.24 -3.95 17.25
N TYR A 100 -19.44 -4.47 16.32
CA TYR A 100 -19.40 -3.93 14.96
C TYR A 100 -20.71 -4.20 14.18
N GLN A 101 -21.45 -5.25 14.53
CA GLN A 101 -22.81 -5.52 14.00
C GLN A 101 -23.88 -4.55 14.52
N ASP A 102 -23.84 -4.20 15.81
CA ASP A 102 -24.74 -3.24 16.46
C ASP A 102 -24.06 -2.60 17.68
N SER A 103 -23.41 -1.45 17.45
CA SER A 103 -22.63 -0.77 18.48
C SER A 103 -23.49 -0.33 19.65
N LYS A 104 -24.73 0.10 19.40
CA LYS A 104 -25.67 0.55 20.44
C LYS A 104 -26.12 -0.58 21.36
N ALA A 105 -26.23 -1.80 20.84
CA ALA A 105 -26.65 -2.96 21.62
C ALA A 105 -25.52 -3.56 22.46
N HIS A 106 -24.26 -3.42 22.02
CA HIS A 106 -23.13 -4.18 22.53
C HIS A 106 -21.94 -3.35 23.06
N GLU A 107 -22.04 -2.02 23.08
CA GLU A 107 -20.99 -1.11 23.59
C GLU A 107 -20.49 -1.49 24.99
N ALA A 108 -21.40 -1.78 25.93
CA ALA A 108 -21.02 -2.09 27.31
C ALA A 108 -20.17 -3.36 27.42
N ASP A 109 -20.51 -4.40 26.66
CA ASP A 109 -19.77 -5.66 26.64
C ASP A 109 -18.41 -5.45 25.96
N TYR A 110 -18.38 -4.71 24.84
CA TYR A 110 -17.14 -4.39 24.13
C TYR A 110 -16.14 -3.62 25.01
N LEU A 111 -16.58 -2.53 25.66
CA LEU A 111 -15.73 -1.76 26.56
C LEU A 111 -15.25 -2.58 27.76
N ALA A 112 -16.11 -3.46 28.31
CA ALA A 112 -15.73 -4.36 29.38
C ALA A 112 -14.64 -5.35 28.93
N SER A 113 -14.78 -5.94 27.73
CA SER A 113 -13.78 -6.86 27.17
C SER A 113 -12.41 -6.19 26.98
N ARG A 114 -12.41 -4.95 26.45
CA ARG A 114 -11.19 -4.12 26.26
C ARG A 114 -10.50 -3.81 27.59
N SER A 115 -11.28 -3.41 28.60
CA SER A 115 -10.75 -3.12 29.95
C SER A 115 -10.14 -4.34 30.64
N LEU A 116 -10.69 -5.53 30.39
CA LEU A 116 -10.20 -6.78 30.98
C LEU A 116 -8.96 -7.36 30.28
N SER A 117 -8.80 -7.10 28.97
CA SER A 117 -7.79 -7.75 28.13
C SER A 117 -6.37 -7.67 28.71
N LEU A 118 -5.89 -6.46 29.06
CA LEU A 118 -4.54 -6.27 29.60
C LEU A 118 -4.37 -6.88 31.01
N GLN A 119 -5.45 -6.93 31.80
CA GLN A 119 -5.44 -7.53 33.14
C GLN A 119 -5.37 -9.06 33.06
N VAL A 120 -6.11 -9.65 32.14
CA VAL A 120 -6.08 -11.09 31.85
C VAL A 120 -4.71 -11.49 31.34
N TYR A 121 -4.17 -10.79 30.34
CA TYR A 121 -2.82 -11.03 29.82
C TYR A 121 -1.77 -11.00 30.93
N ARG A 122 -1.78 -9.93 31.76
CA ARG A 122 -0.86 -9.81 32.90
C ARG A 122 -0.95 -11.00 33.86
N SER A 123 -2.16 -11.43 34.18
CA SER A 123 -2.39 -12.53 35.13
C SER A 123 -1.92 -13.87 34.57
N CYS A 124 -2.19 -14.13 33.30
CA CYS A 124 -1.72 -15.34 32.62
C CYS A 124 -0.20 -15.36 32.51
N LEU A 125 0.42 -14.24 32.13
CA LEU A 125 1.87 -14.14 32.04
C LEU A 125 2.55 -14.42 33.39
N LEU A 126 2.05 -13.82 34.48
CA LEU A 126 2.56 -14.07 35.84
C LEU A 126 2.39 -15.55 36.26
N ALA A 127 1.25 -16.15 35.95
CA ALA A 127 0.98 -17.55 36.24
C ALA A 127 1.96 -18.49 35.50
N VAL A 128 2.17 -18.28 34.21
CA VAL A 128 3.11 -19.08 33.40
C VAL A 128 4.56 -18.87 33.86
N GLN A 129 4.97 -17.62 34.15
CA GLN A 129 6.29 -17.34 34.72
C GLN A 129 6.50 -18.04 36.08
N ALA A 130 5.46 -18.09 36.93
CA ALA A 130 5.52 -18.81 38.20
C ALA A 130 5.70 -20.32 37.97
N LEU A 131 4.94 -20.93 37.04
CA LEU A 131 5.09 -22.34 36.69
C LEU A 131 6.50 -22.65 36.15
N LEU A 132 7.05 -21.79 35.29
CA LEU A 132 8.41 -21.91 34.76
C LEU A 132 9.51 -21.71 35.83
N ALA A 133 9.21 -20.99 36.90
CA ALA A 133 10.11 -20.81 38.04
C ALA A 133 10.02 -21.94 39.09
N SER A 134 9.06 -22.86 38.95
CA SER A 134 8.86 -23.97 39.89
C SER A 134 9.96 -25.04 39.80
N ASP A 135 9.95 -26.00 40.75
CA ASP A 135 10.88 -27.14 40.77
C ASP A 135 10.83 -28.01 39.48
N TYR A 136 9.75 -27.92 38.70
CA TYR A 136 9.58 -28.64 37.42
C TYR A 136 9.57 -27.71 36.20
N GLY A 137 10.09 -26.49 36.33
CA GLY A 137 10.15 -25.51 35.24
C GLY A 137 10.97 -25.95 34.04
N SER A 138 11.93 -26.88 34.23
CA SER A 138 12.73 -27.44 33.13
C SER A 138 11.92 -28.43 32.28
N GLU A 139 11.13 -29.29 32.92
CA GLU A 139 10.22 -30.22 32.26
C GLU A 139 9.11 -29.46 31.54
N LEU A 140 8.59 -28.39 32.15
CA LEU A 140 7.64 -27.50 31.50
C LEU A 140 8.26 -26.85 30.26
N ALA A 141 9.44 -26.24 30.37
CA ALA A 141 10.14 -25.65 29.23
C ALA A 141 10.45 -26.65 28.11
N GLN A 142 10.68 -27.92 28.45
CA GLN A 142 10.82 -28.98 27.45
C GLN A 142 9.49 -29.29 26.76
N ALA A 143 8.37 -29.26 27.50
CA ALA A 143 7.03 -29.53 26.96
C ALA A 143 6.50 -28.40 26.07
N MET A 144 6.75 -27.14 26.41
CA MET A 144 6.34 -25.98 25.59
C MET A 144 7.31 -25.65 24.46
N GLY A 145 8.54 -26.16 24.51
CA GLY A 145 9.63 -25.73 23.63
C GLY A 145 10.47 -24.64 24.28
N GLN A 146 11.80 -24.70 24.07
CA GLN A 146 12.72 -23.80 24.78
C GLN A 146 12.55 -22.34 24.38
N ASP A 147 12.28 -22.06 23.10
CA ASP A 147 12.16 -20.70 22.59
C ASP A 147 10.93 -19.99 23.19
N LEU A 148 9.78 -20.67 23.25
CA LEU A 148 8.57 -20.17 23.92
C LEU A 148 8.78 -19.99 25.43
N ALA A 149 9.48 -20.94 26.08
CA ALA A 149 9.80 -20.83 27.50
C ALA A 149 10.69 -19.62 27.81
N ASP A 150 11.66 -19.35 26.94
CA ASP A 150 12.55 -18.21 27.09
C ASP A 150 11.82 -16.90 26.81
N SER A 151 10.92 -16.86 25.82
CA SER A 151 10.01 -15.74 25.58
C SER A 151 9.21 -15.38 26.83
N TYR A 152 8.51 -16.35 27.44
CA TYR A 152 7.76 -16.11 28.68
C TYR A 152 8.64 -15.65 29.84
N ARG A 153 9.87 -16.17 29.98
CA ARG A 153 10.80 -15.72 31.04
C ARG A 153 11.29 -14.29 30.83
N SER A 154 11.46 -13.88 29.58
CA SER A 154 11.94 -12.54 29.23
C SER A 154 10.84 -11.50 29.14
N ALA A 155 9.59 -11.90 28.93
CA ALA A 155 8.45 -11.01 28.77
C ALA A 155 8.27 -10.10 29.99
N ALA A 156 8.20 -8.80 29.73
CA ALA A 156 8.00 -7.80 30.76
C ALA A 156 6.54 -7.82 31.23
N VAL A 157 6.32 -8.01 32.54
CA VAL A 157 4.98 -7.93 33.11
C VAL A 157 4.53 -6.47 33.16
N PRO A 158 3.37 -6.12 32.56
CA PRO A 158 2.85 -4.75 32.61
C PRO A 158 2.69 -4.24 34.05
N THR A 159 3.19 -3.03 34.30
CA THR A 159 3.08 -2.31 35.57
C THR A 159 1.76 -1.57 35.69
N ASP A 160 1.35 -1.24 36.92
CA ASP A 160 0.13 -0.45 37.16
C ASP A 160 0.18 0.93 36.47
N LEU A 161 1.38 1.50 36.32
CA LEU A 161 1.58 2.75 35.57
C LEU A 161 1.31 2.55 34.07
N GLN A 162 1.86 1.49 33.46
CA GLN A 162 1.63 1.21 32.03
C GLN A 162 0.16 0.95 31.73
N ILE A 163 -0.55 0.24 32.62
CA ILE A 163 -1.99 0.02 32.51
C ILE A 163 -2.74 1.37 32.55
N ALA A 164 -2.45 2.22 33.55
CA ALA A 164 -3.12 3.51 33.67
C ALA A 164 -2.86 4.44 32.47
N LEU A 165 -1.62 4.46 31.95
CA LEU A 165 -1.29 5.24 30.75
C LEU A 165 -2.04 4.73 29.52
N SER A 166 -2.21 3.41 29.39
CA SER A 166 -2.98 2.82 28.28
C SER A 166 -4.47 3.13 28.41
N GLU A 167 -5.03 3.16 29.61
CA GLU A 167 -6.43 3.59 29.85
C GLU A 167 -6.61 5.06 29.44
N GLU A 168 -5.69 5.95 29.82
CA GLU A 168 -5.71 7.36 29.44
C GLU A 168 -5.58 7.56 27.91
N ASP A 169 -4.75 6.76 27.23
CA ASP A 169 -4.62 6.81 25.77
C ASP A 169 -5.93 6.39 25.07
N ASN A 170 -6.61 5.34 25.58
CA ASN A 170 -7.91 4.91 25.07
C ASN A 170 -9.01 5.97 25.27
N GLU A 171 -9.00 6.70 26.39
CA GLU A 171 -9.92 7.83 26.62
C GLU A 171 -9.69 8.95 25.59
N LEU A 172 -8.43 9.30 25.30
CA LEU A 172 -8.10 10.27 24.26
C LEU A 172 -8.52 9.77 22.86
N VAL A 173 -8.40 8.49 22.55
CA VAL A 173 -8.90 7.93 21.29
C VAL A 173 -10.41 8.12 21.15
N ALA A 174 -11.17 7.93 22.23
CA ALA A 174 -12.61 8.21 22.24
C ALA A 174 -12.91 9.70 22.02
N ASP A 175 -12.15 10.59 22.65
CA ASP A 175 -12.27 12.05 22.46
C ASP A 175 -11.96 12.46 21.00
N TYR A 176 -10.98 11.79 20.36
CA TYR A 176 -10.70 11.98 18.94
C TYR A 176 -11.92 11.62 18.07
N TRP A 177 -12.57 10.48 18.32
CA TRP A 177 -13.74 10.07 17.55
C TRP A 177 -14.92 11.04 17.72
N GLU A 178 -15.15 11.54 18.94
CA GLU A 178 -16.14 12.60 19.16
C GLU A 178 -15.78 13.88 18.36
N ALA A 179 -14.51 14.24 18.33
CA ALA A 179 -14.03 15.37 17.54
C ALA A 179 -14.17 15.12 16.04
N LEU A 180 -13.83 13.94 15.52
CA LEU A 180 -13.87 13.65 14.08
C LEU A 180 -15.29 13.80 13.52
N TYR A 181 -16.29 13.28 14.25
CA TYR A 181 -17.70 13.32 13.85
C TYR A 181 -18.46 14.55 14.34
N GLY A 182 -17.76 15.57 14.85
CA GLY A 182 -18.35 16.82 15.28
C GLY A 182 -19.03 17.61 14.15
N ASP A 183 -20.11 18.32 14.50
CA ASP A 183 -20.83 19.21 13.57
C ASP A 183 -20.10 20.56 13.42
N TYR A 184 -19.14 20.63 12.48
CA TYR A 184 -18.38 21.85 12.20
C TYR A 184 -19.11 22.81 11.27
N THR A 185 -18.94 24.12 11.51
CA THR A 185 -19.50 25.17 10.66
C THR A 185 -18.46 26.21 10.25
N TYR A 186 -18.61 26.75 9.04
CA TYR A 186 -17.77 27.84 8.54
C TYR A 186 -18.62 28.96 7.94
N SER A 187 -18.27 30.22 8.23
CA SER A 187 -18.98 31.39 7.71
C SER A 187 -18.32 31.92 6.44
N TYR A 188 -18.95 31.71 5.29
CA TYR A 188 -18.52 32.26 4.00
C TYR A 188 -19.57 33.21 3.44
N GLN A 189 -19.18 34.44 3.11
CA GLN A 189 -20.08 35.51 2.61
C GLN A 189 -21.35 35.76 3.47
N ARG A 190 -21.24 35.57 4.80
CA ARG A 190 -22.32 35.70 5.81
C ARG A 190 -23.34 34.54 5.80
N GLU A 191 -23.08 33.49 5.04
CA GLU A 191 -23.80 32.24 5.15
C GLU A 191 -22.99 31.24 5.99
N SER A 192 -23.70 30.41 6.75
CA SER A 192 -23.10 29.31 7.49
C SER A 192 -23.12 28.06 6.61
N TRP A 193 -21.99 27.38 6.56
CA TRP A 193 -21.78 26.15 5.81
C TRP A 193 -21.46 25.01 6.76
N THR A 194 -21.89 23.81 6.41
CA THR A 194 -21.49 22.51 6.99
C THR A 194 -20.90 21.66 5.86
N LEU A 195 -20.21 20.56 6.19
CA LEU A 195 -19.70 19.65 5.17
C LEU A 195 -20.84 19.06 4.32
N THR A 196 -21.92 18.58 4.97
CA THR A 196 -23.12 18.08 4.27
C THR A 196 -23.72 19.10 3.31
N ARG A 197 -23.83 20.37 3.73
CA ARG A 197 -24.35 21.42 2.84
C ARG A 197 -23.40 21.67 1.67
N LEU A 198 -22.09 21.66 1.93
CA LEU A 198 -21.09 21.84 0.89
C LEU A 198 -21.18 20.73 -0.17
N GLU A 199 -21.39 19.49 0.26
CA GLU A 199 -21.60 18.33 -0.62
C GLU A 199 -22.89 18.48 -1.45
N ASP A 200 -24.01 18.82 -0.80
CA ASP A 200 -25.32 18.98 -1.45
C ASP A 200 -25.37 20.15 -2.45
N GLU A 201 -24.66 21.26 -2.17
CA GLU A 201 -24.69 22.49 -2.95
C GLU A 201 -23.42 22.71 -3.80
N ALA A 202 -22.54 21.71 -3.92
CA ALA A 202 -21.24 21.81 -4.61
C ALA A 202 -21.35 22.34 -6.05
N ASP A 203 -22.31 21.84 -6.83
CA ASP A 203 -22.56 22.23 -8.22
C ASP A 203 -22.91 23.73 -8.39
N GLY A 204 -23.36 24.38 -7.31
CA GLY A 204 -23.69 25.80 -7.29
C GLY A 204 -22.50 26.73 -7.03
N LEU A 205 -21.33 26.18 -6.69
CA LEU A 205 -20.14 26.93 -6.30
C LEU A 205 -19.10 26.95 -7.43
N ASP A 206 -18.36 28.05 -7.55
CA ASP A 206 -17.11 28.01 -8.28
C ASP A 206 -16.01 27.34 -7.43
N ALA A 207 -14.95 26.88 -8.09
CA ALA A 207 -13.87 26.14 -7.42
C ALA A 207 -13.22 26.94 -6.27
N ALA A 208 -13.11 28.26 -6.40
CA ALA A 208 -12.51 29.10 -5.37
C ALA A 208 -13.42 29.21 -4.13
N ALA A 209 -14.73 29.33 -4.32
CA ALA A 209 -15.70 29.33 -3.24
C ALA A 209 -15.76 27.96 -2.54
N TYR A 210 -15.79 26.87 -3.31
CA TYR A 210 -15.76 25.51 -2.77
C TYR A 210 -14.53 25.28 -1.89
N LEU A 211 -13.33 25.55 -2.42
CA LEU A 211 -12.08 25.35 -1.68
C LEU A 211 -11.98 26.24 -0.43
N ALA A 212 -12.48 27.49 -0.49
CA ALA A 212 -12.50 28.37 0.67
C ALA A 212 -13.43 27.85 1.79
N ILE A 213 -14.60 27.33 1.43
CA ILE A 213 -15.55 26.75 2.39
C ILE A 213 -14.98 25.44 2.95
N TYR A 214 -14.51 24.54 2.08
CA TYR A 214 -13.90 23.26 2.47
C TYR A 214 -12.74 23.46 3.43
N SER A 215 -11.77 24.31 3.07
CA SER A 215 -10.60 24.61 3.89
C SER A 215 -10.99 25.17 5.26
N GLY A 216 -12.00 26.04 5.33
CA GLY A 216 -12.51 26.57 6.58
C GLY A 216 -13.18 25.53 7.49
N LEU A 217 -13.91 24.56 6.91
CA LEU A 217 -14.49 23.43 7.63
C LEU A 217 -13.42 22.44 8.10
N ALA A 218 -12.49 22.09 7.21
CA ALA A 218 -11.36 21.20 7.51
C ALA A 218 -10.48 21.78 8.63
N GLN A 219 -10.22 23.09 8.62
CA GLN A 219 -9.51 23.77 9.69
C GLN A 219 -10.25 23.69 11.03
N ALA A 220 -11.58 23.87 11.05
CA ALA A 220 -12.37 23.78 12.28
C ALA A 220 -12.34 22.37 12.88
N LYS A 221 -12.48 21.34 12.04
CA LYS A 221 -12.33 19.93 12.43
C LYS A 221 -10.92 19.63 12.95
N ASN A 222 -9.90 20.10 12.24
CA ASN A 222 -8.50 19.96 12.64
C ASN A 222 -8.18 20.62 13.99
N GLN A 223 -8.79 21.75 14.31
CA GLN A 223 -8.62 22.40 15.62
C GLN A 223 -9.14 21.55 16.79
N ALA A 224 -10.22 20.79 16.57
CA ALA A 224 -10.79 19.93 17.58
C ALA A 224 -10.02 18.60 17.68
N ALA A 225 -9.91 17.86 16.57
CA ALA A 225 -9.22 16.57 16.56
C ALA A 225 -7.71 16.71 16.85
N GLY A 226 -7.06 17.74 16.30
CA GLY A 226 -5.65 17.99 16.53
C GLY A 226 -5.31 18.42 17.96
N ALA A 227 -6.27 18.92 18.74
CA ALA A 227 -6.06 19.18 20.16
C ALA A 227 -5.82 17.87 20.93
N THR A 228 -6.58 16.83 20.61
CA THR A 228 -6.41 15.49 21.19
C THR A 228 -5.03 14.92 20.87
N LEU A 229 -4.53 15.07 19.64
CA LEU A 229 -3.20 14.57 19.28
C LEU A 229 -2.08 15.24 20.09
N LEU A 230 -2.21 16.55 20.37
CA LEU A 230 -1.23 17.28 21.18
C LEU A 230 -1.16 16.76 22.63
N GLU A 231 -2.24 16.16 23.14
CA GLU A 231 -2.26 15.49 24.45
C GLU A 231 -1.71 14.06 24.35
N MET A 232 -2.01 13.34 23.27
CA MET A 232 -1.52 11.97 23.02
C MET A 232 0.01 11.90 22.86
N ILE A 233 0.64 12.84 22.15
CA ILE A 233 2.09 12.80 21.87
C ILE A 233 2.94 12.69 23.16
N PRO A 234 2.81 13.58 24.17
CA PRO A 234 3.57 13.46 25.41
C PRO A 234 3.14 12.26 26.26
N LEU A 235 1.89 11.81 26.19
CA LEU A 235 1.42 10.60 26.88
C LEU A 235 2.11 9.34 26.34
N ARG A 236 2.13 9.19 25.01
CA ARG A 236 2.77 8.06 24.32
C ARG A 236 4.28 8.04 24.48
N ASN A 237 4.92 9.20 24.51
CA ASN A 237 6.34 9.29 24.89
C ASN A 237 6.59 8.84 26.35
N GLN A 238 5.63 9.07 27.28
CA GLN A 238 5.72 8.51 28.64
C GLN A 238 5.50 7.00 28.65
N MET A 239 4.61 6.46 27.83
CA MET A 239 4.42 5.01 27.66
C MET A 239 5.71 4.34 27.20
N ALA A 240 6.35 4.88 26.15
CA ALA A 240 7.63 4.38 25.65
C ALA A 240 8.73 4.42 26.71
N ALA A 241 8.85 5.55 27.44
CA ALA A 241 9.82 5.68 28.52
C ALA A 241 9.56 4.70 29.68
N ALA A 242 8.29 4.40 30.00
CA ALA A 242 7.93 3.39 31.00
C ALA A 242 8.35 1.97 30.59
N CYS A 243 8.45 1.71 29.28
CA CYS A 243 8.96 0.48 28.70
C CYS A 243 10.49 0.50 28.47
N GLY A 244 11.17 1.60 28.76
CA GLY A 244 12.63 1.73 28.63
C GLY A 244 13.12 2.20 27.26
N TYR A 245 12.24 2.75 26.43
CA TYR A 245 12.58 3.31 25.12
C TYR A 245 12.79 4.82 25.17
N ASP A 246 13.71 5.34 24.35
CA ASP A 246 14.03 6.77 24.28
C ASP A 246 12.96 7.54 23.49
N THR A 247 12.33 6.90 22.51
CA THR A 247 11.32 7.50 21.64
C THR A 247 10.12 6.57 21.44
N PHE A 248 8.93 7.14 21.26
CA PHE A 248 7.73 6.35 20.97
C PHE A 248 7.83 5.53 19.68
N PRO A 249 8.44 6.01 18.56
CA PRO A 249 8.57 5.20 17.37
C PRO A 249 9.39 3.91 17.55
N GLU A 250 10.48 3.95 18.31
CA GLU A 250 11.27 2.73 18.60
C GLU A 250 10.46 1.72 19.42
N TYR A 251 9.70 2.20 20.40
CA TYR A 251 8.77 1.38 21.18
C TYR A 251 7.70 0.76 20.28
N ALA A 252 7.00 1.55 19.47
CA ALA A 252 5.89 1.07 18.65
C ALA A 252 6.36 0.04 17.61
N TYR A 253 7.47 0.30 16.92
CA TYR A 253 8.02 -0.63 15.94
C TYR A 253 8.33 -2.00 16.56
N THR A 254 8.92 -2.00 17.76
CA THR A 254 9.40 -3.23 18.40
C THR A 254 8.28 -3.95 19.15
N GLU A 255 7.61 -3.25 20.06
CA GLU A 255 6.69 -3.85 21.03
C GLU A 255 5.25 -3.91 20.53
N THR A 256 4.84 -2.99 19.65
CA THR A 256 3.46 -2.96 19.12
C THR A 256 3.33 -3.73 17.82
N TYR A 257 4.29 -3.59 16.91
CA TYR A 257 4.21 -4.18 15.57
C TYR A 257 5.16 -5.35 15.32
N GLY A 258 6.03 -5.70 16.27
CA GLY A 258 6.93 -6.85 16.15
C GLY A 258 7.90 -6.77 14.97
N ARG A 259 8.30 -5.56 14.57
CA ARG A 259 9.13 -5.34 13.38
C ARG A 259 10.57 -5.79 13.60
N ASP A 260 11.09 -6.57 12.66
CA ASP A 260 12.49 -7.01 12.61
C ASP A 260 13.38 -6.02 11.84
N TYR A 261 12.90 -4.80 11.65
CA TYR A 261 13.60 -3.67 11.06
C TYR A 261 13.39 -2.39 11.88
N THR A 262 14.29 -1.44 11.71
CA THR A 262 14.39 -0.26 12.57
C THR A 262 13.70 0.96 11.94
N VAL A 263 13.48 2.00 12.75
CA VAL A 263 13.06 3.33 12.29
C VAL A 263 14.05 3.88 11.22
N ALA A 264 15.34 3.56 11.33
CA ALA A 264 16.33 3.97 10.34
C ALA A 264 16.17 3.25 8.99
N ASP A 265 15.72 1.99 9.00
CA ASP A 265 15.39 1.24 7.78
C ASP A 265 14.14 1.83 7.12
N ALA A 266 13.11 2.19 7.89
CA ALA A 266 11.93 2.89 7.39
C ALA A 266 12.28 4.25 6.76
N GLN A 267 13.12 5.05 7.41
CA GLN A 267 13.63 6.31 6.83
C GLN A 267 14.46 6.12 5.56
N ALA A 268 15.10 4.96 5.38
CA ALA A 268 15.71 4.60 4.11
C ALA A 268 14.63 4.29 3.07
N LEU A 269 13.61 3.50 3.42
CA LEU A 269 12.48 3.19 2.56
C LEU A 269 11.71 4.44 2.09
N HIS A 270 11.46 5.41 2.98
CA HIS A 270 10.81 6.69 2.63
C HIS A 270 11.52 7.40 1.46
N ARG A 271 12.85 7.42 1.49
CA ARG A 271 13.66 8.01 0.41
C ARG A 271 13.52 7.20 -0.88
N LEU A 272 13.57 5.87 -0.79
CA LEU A 272 13.38 5.00 -1.95
C LEU A 272 11.99 5.16 -2.57
N VAL A 273 10.95 5.28 -1.76
CA VAL A 273 9.57 5.49 -2.24
C VAL A 273 9.43 6.85 -2.93
N LYS A 274 9.99 7.93 -2.36
CA LYS A 274 10.04 9.25 -3.02
C LYS A 274 10.79 9.20 -4.36
N ASP A 275 11.93 8.51 -4.40
CA ASP A 275 12.79 8.49 -5.58
C ASP A 275 12.25 7.57 -6.70
N TYR A 276 11.61 6.46 -6.35
CA TYR A 276 11.25 5.41 -7.31
C TYR A 276 9.76 5.14 -7.47
N ILE A 277 8.95 5.25 -6.41
CA ILE A 277 7.52 4.88 -6.44
C ILE A 277 6.62 6.08 -6.69
N VAL A 278 6.86 7.23 -6.06
CA VAL A 278 6.10 8.48 -6.33
C VAL A 278 6.07 8.83 -7.83
N PRO A 279 7.18 8.70 -8.60
CA PRO A 279 7.13 8.89 -10.04
C PRO A 279 6.23 7.87 -10.77
N VAL A 280 6.18 6.62 -10.31
CA VAL A 280 5.30 5.57 -10.87
C VAL A 280 3.85 5.90 -10.60
N GLU A 281 3.50 6.27 -9.36
CA GLU A 281 2.14 6.69 -9.00
C GLU A 281 1.70 7.91 -9.82
N THR A 282 2.56 8.93 -9.89
CA THR A 282 2.30 10.13 -10.68
C THR A 282 2.04 9.76 -12.16
N ALA A 283 2.83 8.83 -12.71
CA ALA A 283 2.65 8.34 -14.07
C ALA A 283 1.34 7.55 -14.27
N TYR A 284 0.91 6.80 -13.26
CA TYR A 284 -0.36 6.07 -13.23
C TYR A 284 -1.56 7.03 -13.18
N LEU A 285 -1.55 7.95 -12.22
CA LEU A 285 -2.65 8.90 -11.97
C LEU A 285 -2.82 9.92 -13.10
N SER A 286 -1.71 10.36 -13.70
CA SER A 286 -1.75 11.36 -14.79
C SER A 286 -2.36 10.82 -16.08
N TYR A 287 -2.39 9.50 -16.28
CA TYR A 287 -2.88 8.92 -17.52
C TYR A 287 -4.16 8.13 -17.29
N ARG A 288 -5.26 8.74 -17.72
CA ARG A 288 -6.59 8.17 -17.86
C ARG A 288 -7.25 7.64 -16.59
N TYR A 289 -6.61 7.57 -15.43
CA TYR A 289 -7.25 7.06 -14.21
C TYR A 289 -8.53 7.85 -13.88
N TYR A 290 -8.44 9.18 -13.83
CA TYR A 290 -9.61 10.04 -13.62
C TYR A 290 -10.61 10.08 -14.79
N ASP A 291 -10.25 9.52 -15.95
CA ASP A 291 -11.13 9.36 -17.12
C ASP A 291 -11.66 7.92 -17.28
N LEU A 292 -11.28 6.99 -16.39
CA LEU A 292 -11.75 5.61 -16.44
C LEU A 292 -13.23 5.58 -16.05
N ASP A 293 -14.06 5.10 -16.97
CA ASP A 293 -15.46 4.81 -16.67
C ASP A 293 -15.53 3.59 -15.74
N GLN A 294 -15.71 3.85 -14.45
CA GLN A 294 -15.83 2.81 -13.42
C GLN A 294 -17.28 2.32 -13.24
N THR A 295 -18.25 2.85 -13.99
CA THR A 295 -19.67 2.47 -13.84
C THR A 295 -19.92 0.97 -14.05
N GLY A 296 -19.06 0.31 -14.84
CA GLY A 296 -19.11 -1.14 -15.05
C GLY A 296 -18.67 -1.98 -13.85
N LEU A 297 -17.95 -1.40 -12.89
CA LEU A 297 -17.47 -2.08 -11.70
C LEU A 297 -18.57 -2.25 -10.62
N ASP A 298 -19.65 -1.49 -10.68
CA ASP A 298 -20.78 -1.57 -9.75
C ASP A 298 -21.66 -2.82 -9.93
N ARG A 299 -21.19 -3.80 -10.71
CA ARG A 299 -21.90 -5.06 -10.99
C ARG A 299 -22.41 -5.77 -9.72
N TYR A 300 -21.70 -5.63 -8.60
CA TYR A 300 -22.00 -6.28 -7.32
C TYR A 300 -22.33 -5.30 -6.18
N ALA A 301 -22.36 -3.99 -6.45
CA ALA A 301 -22.62 -2.94 -5.46
C ALA A 301 -23.88 -3.14 -4.63
N HIS A 302 -24.89 -3.83 -5.17
CA HIS A 302 -26.16 -4.08 -4.49
C HIS A 302 -26.51 -5.57 -4.44
N ALA A 303 -25.50 -6.42 -4.65
CA ALA A 303 -25.65 -7.86 -4.49
C ALA A 303 -25.71 -8.22 -2.99
N ASP A 304 -26.45 -9.27 -2.66
CA ASP A 304 -26.40 -9.86 -1.32
C ASP A 304 -25.06 -10.59 -1.10
N GLN A 305 -24.78 -10.91 0.16
CA GLN A 305 -23.55 -11.62 0.56
C GLN A 305 -23.31 -12.88 -0.29
N GLU A 306 -24.32 -13.74 -0.46
CA GLU A 306 -24.15 -15.00 -1.18
C GLU A 306 -23.81 -14.79 -2.66
N ALA A 307 -24.39 -13.79 -3.32
CA ALA A 307 -24.04 -13.45 -4.69
C ALA A 307 -22.60 -12.92 -4.84
N LYS A 308 -22.07 -12.20 -3.84
CA LYS A 308 -20.66 -11.78 -3.81
C LYS A 308 -19.74 -12.99 -3.62
N LEU A 309 -20.05 -13.86 -2.66
CA LEU A 309 -19.29 -15.08 -2.40
C LEU A 309 -19.30 -16.05 -3.58
N ASP A 310 -20.45 -16.20 -4.27
CA ASP A 310 -20.59 -17.02 -5.49
C ASP A 310 -19.74 -16.49 -6.66
N ALA A 311 -19.44 -15.19 -6.70
CA ALA A 311 -18.55 -14.61 -7.71
C ALA A 311 -17.07 -14.93 -7.43
N VAL A 312 -16.68 -14.95 -6.15
CA VAL A 312 -15.30 -15.14 -5.70
C VAL A 312 -14.89 -16.62 -5.66
N GLU A 313 -15.78 -17.51 -5.22
CA GLU A 313 -15.47 -18.94 -4.99
C GLU A 313 -14.81 -19.65 -6.20
N PRO A 314 -15.31 -19.51 -7.45
CA PRO A 314 -14.69 -20.16 -8.60
C PRO A 314 -13.28 -19.63 -8.92
N CYS A 315 -13.00 -18.37 -8.61
CA CYS A 315 -11.66 -17.80 -8.76
C CYS A 315 -10.74 -18.35 -7.67
N MET A 316 -11.24 -18.55 -6.45
CA MET A 316 -10.49 -19.13 -5.34
C MET A 316 -10.01 -20.56 -5.64
N ASP A 317 -10.89 -21.40 -6.20
CA ASP A 317 -10.54 -22.76 -6.65
C ASP A 317 -9.47 -22.75 -7.75
N GLN A 318 -9.37 -21.66 -8.54
CA GLN A 318 -8.34 -21.48 -9.57
C GLN A 318 -7.02 -20.96 -8.99
N VAL A 319 -7.04 -20.16 -7.92
CA VAL A 319 -5.83 -19.77 -7.18
C VAL A 319 -5.19 -21.02 -6.55
N SER A 320 -5.92 -21.75 -5.70
CA SER A 320 -5.44 -23.05 -5.18
C SER A 320 -6.58 -23.90 -4.61
N GLY A 321 -6.35 -25.22 -4.57
CA GLY A 321 -7.32 -26.15 -4.00
C GLY A 321 -7.51 -25.96 -2.48
N GLU A 322 -6.44 -25.61 -1.78
CA GLU A 322 -6.40 -25.34 -0.35
C GLU A 322 -7.26 -24.11 0.00
N LEU A 323 -7.05 -22.99 -0.71
CA LEU A 323 -7.84 -21.78 -0.48
C LEU A 323 -9.31 -21.98 -0.86
N GLY A 324 -9.60 -22.70 -1.95
CA GLY A 324 -10.97 -23.05 -2.33
C GLY A 324 -11.67 -23.92 -1.29
N GLU A 325 -10.97 -24.88 -0.67
CA GLU A 325 -11.51 -25.68 0.44
C GLU A 325 -11.79 -24.82 1.67
N LEU A 326 -10.87 -23.92 2.01
CA LEU A 326 -11.02 -23.01 3.14
C LEU A 326 -12.14 -21.99 2.94
N PHE A 327 -12.33 -21.48 1.72
CA PHE A 327 -13.43 -20.56 1.39
C PHE A 327 -14.79 -21.24 1.60
N ARG A 328 -14.92 -22.49 1.17
CA ARG A 328 -16.13 -23.30 1.42
C ARG A 328 -16.33 -23.62 2.89
N TYR A 329 -15.25 -23.80 3.66
CA TYR A 329 -15.32 -23.93 5.12
C TYR A 329 -15.91 -22.66 5.75
N MET A 330 -15.36 -21.47 5.45
CA MET A 330 -15.83 -20.18 5.95
C MET A 330 -17.34 -20.01 5.73
N ARG A 331 -17.81 -20.30 4.49
CA ARG A 331 -19.23 -20.25 4.12
C ARG A 331 -20.08 -21.23 4.91
N LYS A 332 -19.67 -22.50 4.97
CA LYS A 332 -20.41 -23.55 5.70
C LYS A 332 -20.54 -23.22 7.19
N SER A 333 -19.51 -22.60 7.77
CA SER A 333 -19.41 -22.26 9.18
C SER A 333 -19.99 -20.89 9.55
N HIS A 334 -20.53 -20.13 8.58
CA HIS A 334 -21.11 -18.81 8.78
C HIS A 334 -20.13 -17.82 9.43
N LEU A 335 -18.85 -17.92 9.07
CA LEU A 335 -17.76 -17.12 9.62
C LEU A 335 -17.51 -15.83 8.81
N CYS A 336 -18.57 -15.30 8.21
CA CYS A 336 -18.53 -14.16 7.30
C CYS A 336 -19.82 -13.36 7.45
N ASP A 337 -19.69 -12.05 7.68
CA ASP A 337 -20.79 -11.09 7.67
C ASP A 337 -20.43 -9.85 6.87
N ILE A 338 -20.84 -9.85 5.60
CA ILE A 338 -20.61 -8.79 4.60
C ILE A 338 -21.93 -8.22 4.05
N GLU A 339 -23.05 -8.54 4.71
CA GLU A 339 -24.37 -8.02 4.36
C GLU A 339 -24.54 -6.60 4.92
N ALA A 340 -25.17 -5.71 4.15
CA ALA A 340 -25.39 -4.33 4.55
C ALA A 340 -26.39 -4.24 5.72
N SER A 341 -26.11 -3.38 6.71
CA SER A 341 -27.04 -3.07 7.80
C SER A 341 -26.95 -1.62 8.26
N ASP A 342 -28.07 -1.04 8.68
CA ASP A 342 -28.15 0.31 9.27
C ASP A 342 -27.54 0.38 10.70
N THR A 343 -27.31 -0.77 11.33
CA THR A 343 -26.74 -0.86 12.69
C THR A 343 -25.23 -1.09 12.70
N LYS A 344 -24.68 -1.53 11.57
CA LYS A 344 -23.26 -1.85 11.44
C LYS A 344 -22.42 -0.57 11.46
N LEU A 345 -21.23 -0.68 12.05
CA LEU A 345 -20.19 0.33 11.88
C LEU A 345 -19.51 0.16 10.51
N ASP A 346 -19.06 1.27 9.94
CA ASP A 346 -18.48 1.34 8.60
C ASP A 346 -17.00 0.95 8.60
N VAL A 347 -16.74 -0.36 8.71
CA VAL A 347 -15.39 -0.95 8.74
C VAL A 347 -15.37 -2.33 8.08
N GLY A 348 -14.19 -2.74 7.59
CA GLY A 348 -13.88 -4.12 7.20
C GLY A 348 -12.71 -4.64 8.04
N PHE A 349 -12.79 -5.89 8.49
CA PHE A 349 -11.69 -6.55 9.21
C PHE A 349 -11.87 -8.07 9.27
N THR A 350 -10.79 -8.74 9.64
CA THR A 350 -10.77 -10.16 10.02
C THR A 350 -10.21 -10.32 11.42
N VAL A 351 -10.89 -11.13 12.24
CA VAL A 351 -10.45 -11.42 13.62
C VAL A 351 -10.25 -12.93 13.79
N ASN A 352 -9.22 -13.34 14.53
CA ASN A 352 -8.97 -14.74 14.86
C ASN A 352 -10.00 -15.27 15.88
N LEU A 353 -10.20 -16.59 15.85
CA LEU A 353 -11.00 -17.39 16.77
C LEU A 353 -10.11 -18.55 17.25
N PRO A 354 -9.15 -18.29 18.16
CA PRO A 354 -8.06 -19.21 18.46
C PRO A 354 -8.53 -20.58 18.98
N SER A 355 -9.64 -20.62 19.74
CA SER A 355 -10.28 -21.89 20.18
C SER A 355 -10.61 -22.86 19.05
N TYR A 356 -10.73 -22.37 17.82
CA TYR A 356 -11.12 -23.13 16.64
C TYR A 356 -10.05 -23.14 15.55
N HIS A 357 -8.88 -22.52 15.79
CA HIS A 357 -7.85 -22.30 14.77
C HIS A 357 -8.47 -21.71 13.47
N SER A 358 -9.37 -20.75 13.66
CA SER A 358 -10.21 -20.18 12.61
C SER A 358 -10.22 -18.65 12.71
N ALA A 359 -10.91 -17.98 11.81
CA ALA A 359 -11.17 -16.55 11.89
C ALA A 359 -12.65 -16.22 11.61
N PHE A 360 -13.01 -14.94 11.72
CA PHE A 360 -14.28 -14.37 11.30
C PHE A 360 -14.02 -13.16 10.41
N LEU A 361 -14.66 -13.12 9.24
CA LEU A 361 -14.59 -12.04 8.26
C LEU A 361 -15.78 -11.09 8.42
N PHE A 362 -15.53 -9.79 8.57
CA PHE A 362 -16.56 -8.77 8.71
C PHE A 362 -16.35 -7.65 7.68
N ASP A 363 -17.44 -7.19 7.07
CA ASP A 363 -17.46 -5.98 6.25
C ASP A 363 -18.80 -5.25 6.37
N GLN A 364 -18.75 -3.92 6.33
CA GLN A 364 -19.90 -3.10 5.98
C GLN A 364 -19.75 -2.65 4.53
N PRO A 365 -20.54 -3.21 3.60
CA PRO A 365 -20.38 -2.93 2.19
C PRO A 365 -20.66 -1.46 1.86
N GLN A 366 -19.76 -0.86 1.08
CA GLN A 366 -19.83 0.54 0.65
C GLN A 366 -20.73 0.72 -0.58
N GLY A 367 -21.12 -0.40 -1.21
CA GLY A 367 -22.00 -0.41 -2.37
C GLY A 367 -21.27 -0.01 -3.65
N THR A 368 -20.04 -0.48 -3.79
CA THR A 368 -19.19 -0.29 -4.99
C THR A 368 -18.42 -1.57 -5.28
N TYR A 369 -17.47 -1.53 -6.20
CA TYR A 369 -16.57 -2.66 -6.46
C TYR A 369 -15.64 -2.99 -5.27
N TYR A 370 -15.45 -2.04 -4.34
CA TYR A 370 -14.71 -2.25 -3.10
C TYR A 370 -15.28 -3.43 -2.31
N ASP A 371 -16.59 -3.66 -2.35
CA ASP A 371 -17.22 -4.79 -1.64
C ASP A 371 -16.65 -6.16 -2.05
N LEU A 372 -16.31 -6.37 -3.33
CA LEU A 372 -15.66 -7.62 -3.75
C LEU A 372 -14.18 -7.64 -3.42
N LYS A 373 -13.51 -6.49 -3.55
CA LYS A 373 -12.10 -6.33 -3.17
C LYS A 373 -11.93 -6.66 -1.68
N THR A 374 -12.73 -6.08 -0.80
CA THR A 374 -12.68 -6.31 0.66
C THR A 374 -12.91 -7.78 0.98
N VAL A 375 -13.84 -8.48 0.32
CA VAL A 375 -14.00 -9.93 0.52
C VAL A 375 -12.72 -10.71 0.19
N ILE A 376 -12.02 -10.33 -0.87
CA ILE A 376 -10.76 -10.98 -1.27
C ILE A 376 -9.65 -10.61 -0.27
N HIS A 377 -9.55 -9.34 0.10
CA HIS A 377 -8.61 -8.81 1.09
C HIS A 377 -8.70 -9.56 2.42
N GLU A 378 -9.90 -9.53 3.01
CA GLU A 378 -10.16 -10.11 4.31
C GLU A 378 -10.07 -11.64 4.29
N PHE A 379 -10.40 -12.28 3.17
CA PHE A 379 -10.17 -13.71 3.04
C PHE A 379 -8.67 -14.08 3.03
N GLY A 380 -7.79 -13.18 2.58
CA GLY A 380 -6.34 -13.34 2.73
C GLY A 380 -5.93 -13.46 4.19
N HIS A 381 -6.39 -12.55 5.05
CA HIS A 381 -6.21 -12.64 6.51
C HIS A 381 -6.85 -13.91 7.10
N PHE A 382 -8.10 -14.20 6.71
CA PHE A 382 -8.80 -15.41 7.16
C PHE A 382 -7.99 -16.67 6.86
N SER A 383 -7.38 -16.72 5.65
CA SER A 383 -6.55 -17.84 5.23
C SER A 383 -5.28 -17.98 6.07
N ALA A 384 -4.64 -16.87 6.42
CA ALA A 384 -3.47 -16.87 7.27
C ALA A 384 -3.80 -17.38 8.68
N PHE A 385 -4.82 -16.81 9.34
CA PHE A 385 -5.23 -17.26 10.68
C PHE A 385 -5.64 -18.73 10.74
N CYS A 386 -6.13 -19.31 9.64
CA CYS A 386 -6.54 -20.70 9.59
C CYS A 386 -5.41 -21.70 9.27
N LEU A 387 -4.35 -21.27 8.58
CA LEU A 387 -3.37 -22.17 7.97
C LEU A 387 -1.91 -21.92 8.42
N ALA A 388 -1.61 -20.72 8.91
CA ALA A 388 -0.30 -20.37 9.43
C ALA A 388 0.03 -21.17 10.70
N PRO A 389 1.32 -21.39 10.99
CA PRO A 389 1.76 -22.09 12.21
C PRO A 389 1.58 -21.29 13.50
N SER A 390 1.38 -19.97 13.40
CA SER A 390 1.09 -19.04 14.49
C SER A 390 -0.03 -18.10 14.04
N ASP A 391 -0.85 -17.61 14.95
CA ASP A 391 -1.73 -16.46 14.73
C ASP A 391 -1.10 -15.14 15.22
N ASP A 392 0.01 -15.22 15.97
CA ASP A 392 0.87 -14.12 16.36
C ASP A 392 2.01 -13.96 15.33
N PHE A 393 1.70 -13.29 14.21
CA PHE A 393 2.68 -12.87 13.22
C PHE A 393 2.65 -11.36 13.01
N PRO A 394 3.76 -10.74 12.56
CA PRO A 394 3.83 -9.29 12.40
C PRO A 394 2.75 -8.77 11.46
N VAL A 395 2.18 -7.63 11.79
CA VAL A 395 1.07 -7.06 11.00
C VAL A 395 1.50 -6.73 9.57
N ASP A 396 2.76 -6.38 9.36
CA ASP A 396 3.34 -6.16 8.03
C ASP A 396 3.28 -7.43 7.16
N VAL A 397 3.35 -8.63 7.77
CA VAL A 397 3.18 -9.91 7.08
C VAL A 397 1.70 -10.19 6.87
N ALA A 398 0.85 -9.90 7.86
CA ALA A 398 -0.60 -10.06 7.78
C ALA A 398 -1.17 -9.35 6.53
N GLU A 399 -0.74 -8.12 6.29
CA GLU A 399 -1.16 -7.31 5.13
C GLU A 399 -0.64 -7.85 3.78
N ILE A 400 0.43 -8.65 3.77
CA ILE A 400 0.85 -9.35 2.54
C ILE A 400 -0.13 -10.48 2.22
N HIS A 401 -0.70 -11.15 3.23
CA HIS A 401 -1.70 -12.20 2.99
C HIS A 401 -2.94 -11.60 2.31
N SER A 402 -3.43 -10.46 2.78
CA SER A 402 -4.58 -9.78 2.18
C SER A 402 -4.27 -9.20 0.80
N GLN A 403 -3.34 -8.25 0.70
CA GLN A 403 -3.01 -7.56 -0.54
C GLN A 403 -2.37 -8.48 -1.59
N GLY A 404 -1.60 -9.48 -1.16
CA GLY A 404 -1.04 -10.49 -2.05
C GLY A 404 -2.12 -11.34 -2.72
N LEU A 405 -3.19 -11.68 -2.00
CA LEU A 405 -4.33 -12.38 -2.58
C LEU A 405 -5.09 -11.51 -3.58
N GLU A 406 -5.30 -10.22 -3.28
CA GLU A 406 -5.87 -9.26 -4.24
C GLU A 406 -5.09 -9.27 -5.58
N MET A 407 -3.76 -9.27 -5.49
CA MET A 407 -2.89 -9.32 -6.67
C MET A 407 -3.02 -10.62 -7.45
N LEU A 408 -3.11 -11.77 -6.77
CA LEU A 408 -3.33 -13.07 -7.40
C LEU A 408 -4.72 -13.20 -8.03
N PHE A 409 -5.67 -12.33 -7.68
CA PHE A 409 -7.00 -12.26 -8.29
C PHE A 409 -7.04 -11.44 -9.59
N LEU A 410 -6.04 -10.59 -9.86
CA LEU A 410 -6.04 -9.72 -11.04
C LEU A 410 -6.15 -10.46 -12.39
N PRO A 411 -5.55 -11.65 -12.60
CA PRO A 411 -5.75 -12.41 -13.83
C PRO A 411 -7.21 -12.84 -14.07
N TYR A 412 -8.03 -12.94 -13.03
CA TYR A 412 -9.45 -13.28 -13.10
C TYR A 412 -10.38 -12.08 -13.18
N ALA A 413 -9.86 -10.85 -13.29
CA ALA A 413 -10.66 -9.63 -13.36
C ALA A 413 -11.72 -9.68 -14.48
N GLY A 414 -11.42 -10.32 -15.61
CA GLY A 414 -12.38 -10.53 -16.69
C GLY A 414 -13.51 -11.51 -16.36
N GLU A 415 -13.28 -12.48 -15.46
CA GLU A 415 -14.32 -13.38 -14.96
C GLU A 415 -15.26 -12.66 -13.99
N LEU A 416 -14.67 -11.84 -13.11
CA LEU A 416 -15.42 -11.04 -12.12
C LEU A 416 -16.24 -9.92 -12.79
N PHE A 417 -15.61 -9.09 -13.62
CA PHE A 417 -16.20 -7.84 -14.14
C PHE A 417 -16.46 -7.85 -15.65
N GLY A 418 -16.17 -8.95 -16.35
CA GLY A 418 -16.44 -9.05 -17.79
C GLY A 418 -15.60 -8.07 -18.61
N ALA A 419 -16.25 -7.19 -19.38
CA ALA A 419 -15.57 -6.20 -20.21
C ALA A 419 -14.81 -5.15 -19.37
N ASP A 420 -15.23 -4.93 -18.13
CA ASP A 420 -14.67 -3.93 -17.22
C ASP A 420 -13.54 -4.49 -16.34
N GLY A 421 -13.14 -5.76 -16.55
CA GLY A 421 -12.04 -6.37 -15.81
C GLY A 421 -10.71 -5.62 -15.95
N GLY A 422 -10.46 -4.99 -17.09
CA GLY A 422 -9.29 -4.12 -17.25
C GLY A 422 -9.36 -2.87 -16.38
N THR A 423 -10.55 -2.29 -16.20
CA THR A 423 -10.78 -1.14 -15.31
C THR A 423 -10.58 -1.54 -13.86
N PHE A 424 -11.08 -2.70 -13.44
CA PHE A 424 -10.85 -3.25 -12.10
C PHE A 424 -9.36 -3.42 -11.82
N ALA A 425 -8.62 -4.06 -12.73
CA ALA A 425 -7.18 -4.25 -12.56
C ALA A 425 -6.40 -2.93 -12.48
N CYS A 426 -6.79 -1.93 -13.27
CA CYS A 426 -6.20 -0.59 -13.17
C CYS A 426 -6.47 0.06 -11.81
N ALA A 427 -7.72 0.00 -11.32
CA ALA A 427 -8.09 0.61 -10.04
C ALA A 427 -7.36 -0.07 -8.88
N GLN A 428 -7.35 -1.40 -8.86
CA GLN A 428 -6.69 -2.19 -7.84
C GLN A 428 -5.16 -1.97 -7.77
N LEU A 429 -4.50 -1.83 -8.92
CA LEU A 429 -3.06 -1.50 -8.95
C LEU A 429 -2.81 -0.05 -8.52
N SER A 430 -3.68 0.88 -8.91
CA SER A 430 -3.59 2.28 -8.47
C SER A 430 -3.70 2.37 -6.94
N ASP A 431 -4.71 1.73 -6.36
CA ASP A 431 -4.93 1.70 -4.91
C ASP A 431 -3.70 1.18 -4.17
N LEU A 432 -3.10 0.07 -4.66
CA LEU A 432 -1.97 -0.55 -3.98
C LEU A 432 -0.69 0.30 -4.11
N ILE A 433 -0.48 0.97 -5.24
CA ILE A 433 0.63 1.92 -5.41
C ILE A 433 0.43 3.12 -4.49
N SER A 434 -0.79 3.66 -4.39
CA SER A 434 -1.12 4.75 -3.46
C SER A 434 -0.92 4.35 -2.00
N ALA A 435 -1.25 3.11 -1.62
CA ALA A 435 -0.98 2.60 -0.27
C ALA A 435 0.51 2.62 0.11
N VAL A 436 1.42 2.41 -0.86
CA VAL A 436 2.88 2.56 -0.63
C VAL A 436 3.25 4.00 -0.32
N VAL A 437 2.73 4.95 -1.11
CA VAL A 437 3.03 6.38 -0.98
C VAL A 437 2.44 6.93 0.32
N GLU A 438 1.16 6.64 0.61
CA GLU A 438 0.47 7.05 1.83
C GLU A 438 1.11 6.41 3.07
N GLY A 439 1.41 5.11 3.03
CA GLY A 439 2.02 4.41 4.15
C GLY A 439 3.35 5.04 4.59
N CYS A 440 4.21 5.40 3.62
CA CYS A 440 5.47 6.10 3.91
C CYS A 440 5.28 7.56 4.32
N LEU A 441 4.34 8.28 3.70
CA LEU A 441 4.01 9.66 4.07
C LEU A 441 3.59 9.75 5.55
N TYR A 442 2.65 8.90 5.97
CA TYR A 442 2.12 8.94 7.33
C TYR A 442 3.12 8.40 8.35
N ASP A 443 3.93 7.40 8.02
CA ASP A 443 4.98 6.94 8.93
C ASP A 443 6.07 8.02 9.14
N GLU A 444 6.56 8.64 8.06
CA GLU A 444 7.54 9.73 8.14
C GLU A 444 7.00 10.93 8.92
N PHE A 445 5.73 11.28 8.67
CA PHE A 445 5.03 12.33 9.41
C PHE A 445 4.98 12.01 10.90
N GLN A 446 4.57 10.80 11.28
CA GLN A 446 4.38 10.41 12.67
C GLN A 446 5.73 10.27 13.41
N ILE A 447 6.78 9.75 12.76
CA ILE A 447 8.15 9.80 13.31
C ILE A 447 8.54 11.24 13.63
N TYR A 448 8.26 12.18 12.73
CA TYR A 448 8.55 13.60 12.94
C TYR A 448 7.78 14.15 14.14
N LEU A 449 6.49 13.85 14.29
CA LEU A 449 5.68 14.30 15.43
C LEU A 449 6.23 13.83 16.78
N TYR A 450 6.47 12.52 16.92
CA TYR A 450 6.94 11.96 18.20
C TYR A 450 8.37 12.37 18.54
N SER A 451 9.18 12.75 17.53
CA SER A 451 10.52 13.31 17.72
C SER A 451 10.52 14.79 18.14
N HIS A 452 9.38 15.49 18.03
CA HIS A 452 9.24 16.91 18.33
C HIS A 452 7.98 17.19 19.17
N PRO A 453 7.97 16.81 20.47
CA PRO A 453 6.76 16.86 21.30
C PRO A 453 6.25 18.27 21.64
N ASP A 454 7.05 19.31 21.36
CA ASP A 454 6.70 20.72 21.66
C ASP A 454 6.07 21.47 20.46
N LEU A 455 5.77 20.77 19.36
CA LEU A 455 5.16 21.39 18.17
C LEU A 455 3.78 21.97 18.47
N THR A 456 3.50 23.13 17.89
CA THR A 456 2.15 23.68 17.84
C THR A 456 1.35 23.03 16.70
N LEU A 457 0.01 23.02 16.82
CA LEU A 457 -0.87 22.50 15.76
C LEU A 457 -0.59 23.15 14.39
N SER A 458 -0.25 24.44 14.36
CA SER A 458 0.10 25.14 13.11
C SER A 458 1.40 24.64 12.49
N GLU A 459 2.39 24.27 13.31
CA GLU A 459 3.66 23.71 12.83
C GLU A 459 3.46 22.26 12.34
N ILE A 460 2.58 21.49 12.99
CA ILE A 460 2.16 20.15 12.55
C ILE A 460 1.50 20.21 11.16
N ASN A 461 0.51 21.10 10.99
CA ASN A 461 -0.19 21.26 9.71
C ASN A 461 0.77 21.67 8.58
N GLN A 462 1.71 22.58 8.87
CA GLN A 462 2.72 23.00 7.90
C GLN A 462 3.68 21.86 7.53
N ALA A 463 4.14 21.09 8.51
CA ALA A 463 5.00 19.93 8.27
C ALA A 463 4.31 18.87 7.41
N PHE A 464 3.03 18.58 7.68
CA PHE A 464 2.25 17.65 6.84
C PHE A 464 2.14 18.15 5.40
N LEU A 465 1.83 19.44 5.19
CA LEU A 465 1.73 20.01 3.85
C LEU A 465 3.05 19.95 3.07
N GLU A 466 4.17 20.26 3.73
CA GLU A 466 5.49 20.17 3.12
C GLU A 466 5.82 18.72 2.72
N LEU A 467 5.56 17.78 3.64
CA LEU A 467 5.85 16.37 3.41
C LEU A 467 4.94 15.77 2.32
N ALA A 468 3.64 16.05 2.33
CA ALA A 468 2.72 15.58 1.30
C ALA A 468 3.17 16.02 -0.12
N GLN A 469 3.70 17.24 -0.26
CA GLN A 469 4.26 17.70 -1.53
C GLN A 469 5.50 16.90 -1.96
N GLU A 470 6.36 16.50 -1.01
CA GLU A 470 7.50 15.62 -1.31
C GLU A 470 7.05 14.23 -1.80
N TYR A 471 5.88 13.76 -1.36
CA TYR A 471 5.25 12.53 -1.81
C TYR A 471 4.36 12.71 -3.06
N GLY A 472 4.43 13.86 -3.75
CA GLY A 472 3.76 14.08 -5.04
C GLY A 472 2.35 14.67 -4.96
N TYR A 473 1.83 14.98 -3.77
CA TYR A 473 0.53 15.61 -3.64
C TYR A 473 0.57 17.07 -4.14
N SER A 474 -0.40 17.42 -4.98
CA SER A 474 -0.58 18.79 -5.44
C SER A 474 -1.22 19.64 -4.32
N PRO A 475 -0.62 20.79 -3.93
CA PRO A 475 -1.12 21.57 -2.81
C PRO A 475 -2.43 22.31 -3.17
N TYR A 476 -3.41 22.24 -2.26
CA TYR A 476 -4.63 23.03 -2.30
C TYR A 476 -5.04 23.46 -0.89
N PRO A 477 -5.82 24.55 -0.72
CA PRO A 477 -6.28 24.98 0.59
C PRO A 477 -7.09 23.89 1.29
N GLY A 478 -6.60 23.42 2.44
CA GLY A 478 -7.22 22.36 3.22
C GLY A 478 -6.39 21.08 3.31
N LEU A 479 -5.45 20.84 2.38
CA LEU A 479 -4.57 19.68 2.41
C LEU A 479 -3.78 19.60 3.73
N GLU A 480 -3.36 20.74 4.27
CA GLU A 480 -2.62 20.84 5.53
C GLU A 480 -3.37 20.31 6.77
N TYR A 481 -4.69 20.10 6.65
CA TYR A 481 -5.55 19.64 7.73
C TYR A 481 -5.93 18.16 7.61
N GLN A 482 -5.74 17.52 6.46
CA GLN A 482 -6.33 16.20 6.16
C GLN A 482 -5.76 15.06 6.98
N TRP A 483 -4.58 15.21 7.58
CA TRP A 483 -4.02 14.18 8.45
C TRP A 483 -4.93 13.83 9.63
N VAL A 484 -5.86 14.72 10.04
CA VAL A 484 -6.84 14.37 11.10
C VAL A 484 -7.90 13.37 10.66
N ASP A 485 -8.09 13.18 9.36
CA ASP A 485 -9.08 12.25 8.80
C ASP A 485 -8.56 10.80 8.76
N VAL A 486 -7.27 10.60 9.03
CA VAL A 486 -6.68 9.27 9.14
C VAL A 486 -6.70 8.83 10.60
N SER A 487 -7.73 8.07 10.97
CA SER A 487 -7.98 7.60 12.35
C SER A 487 -6.78 6.87 12.95
N HIS A 488 -6.05 6.10 12.15
CA HIS A 488 -4.86 5.37 12.58
C HIS A 488 -3.76 6.28 13.14
N THR A 489 -3.69 7.55 12.74
CA THR A 489 -2.77 8.53 13.36
C THR A 489 -3.04 8.67 14.87
N PHE A 490 -4.30 8.44 15.28
CA PHE A 490 -4.77 8.51 16.65
C PHE A 490 -4.90 7.12 17.27
N GLU A 491 -5.41 6.12 16.57
CA GLU A 491 -5.69 4.79 17.15
C GLU A 491 -4.49 3.86 17.19
N SER A 492 -3.62 3.93 16.18
CA SER A 492 -2.56 2.96 15.92
C SER A 492 -1.40 3.65 15.19
N PRO A 493 -0.72 4.59 15.87
CA PRO A 493 0.33 5.38 15.25
C PRO A 493 1.48 4.50 14.75
N LEU A 494 2.01 4.80 13.56
CA LEU A 494 3.07 4.10 12.83
C LEU A 494 2.64 2.75 12.22
N TYR A 495 1.35 2.43 12.28
CA TYR A 495 0.76 1.30 11.57
C TYR A 495 0.82 1.44 10.04
N TYR A 496 0.67 2.65 9.51
CA TYR A 496 0.55 2.88 8.06
C TYR A 496 1.74 2.38 7.24
N LEU A 497 2.93 2.28 7.84
CA LEU A 497 4.09 1.66 7.19
C LEU A 497 3.86 0.19 6.82
N SER A 498 3.01 -0.51 7.58
CA SER A 498 2.63 -1.90 7.32
C SER A 498 1.98 -2.02 5.94
N TYR A 499 1.04 -1.13 5.60
CA TYR A 499 0.46 -1.07 4.25
C TYR A 499 1.51 -0.83 3.17
N ALA A 500 2.55 -0.02 3.41
CA ALA A 500 3.57 0.24 2.40
C ALA A 500 4.51 -0.97 2.20
N THR A 501 4.99 -1.58 3.28
CA THR A 501 5.87 -2.75 3.20
C THR A 501 5.15 -3.96 2.60
N SER A 502 3.90 -4.18 2.99
CA SER A 502 3.07 -5.23 2.43
C SER A 502 2.72 -4.97 0.97
N ALA A 503 2.37 -3.74 0.60
CA ALA A 503 1.99 -3.39 -0.77
C ALA A 503 3.16 -3.54 -1.73
N LEU A 504 4.37 -3.14 -1.33
CA LEU A 504 5.58 -3.39 -2.12
C LEU A 504 5.82 -4.89 -2.34
N SER A 505 5.56 -5.71 -1.33
CA SER A 505 5.71 -7.18 -1.41
C SER A 505 4.63 -7.82 -2.28
N ALA A 506 3.39 -7.34 -2.17
CA ALA A 506 2.27 -7.77 -2.99
C ALA A 506 2.47 -7.36 -4.47
N LEU A 507 3.02 -6.17 -4.74
CA LEU A 507 3.39 -5.74 -6.10
C LEU A 507 4.53 -6.59 -6.69
N ASP A 508 5.52 -7.02 -5.88
CA ASP A 508 6.53 -8.01 -6.31
C ASP A 508 5.86 -9.34 -6.68
N LEU A 509 4.98 -9.85 -5.81
CA LEU A 509 4.19 -11.07 -6.07
C LEU A 509 3.35 -10.94 -7.36
N PHE A 510 2.70 -9.79 -7.55
CA PHE A 510 1.93 -9.49 -8.76
C PHE A 510 2.80 -9.59 -10.02
N LEU A 511 3.95 -8.92 -10.06
CA LEU A 511 4.83 -8.96 -11.23
C LEU A 511 5.35 -10.36 -11.52
N ARG A 512 5.69 -11.13 -10.48
CA ARG A 512 6.06 -12.54 -10.61
C ARG A 512 4.92 -13.37 -11.21
N SER A 513 3.68 -13.09 -10.80
CA SER A 513 2.51 -13.78 -11.36
C SER A 513 2.31 -13.51 -12.86
N GLN A 514 2.85 -12.40 -13.39
CA GLN A 514 2.83 -12.11 -14.83
C GLN A 514 3.85 -12.94 -15.61
N GLU A 515 4.90 -13.45 -14.95
CA GLU A 515 5.92 -14.32 -15.54
C GLU A 515 5.56 -15.81 -15.40
N ASP A 516 5.23 -16.22 -14.17
CA ASP A 516 4.86 -17.59 -13.81
C ASP A 516 3.82 -17.55 -12.67
N TYR A 517 2.55 -17.68 -13.04
CA TYR A 517 1.43 -17.57 -12.11
C TYR A 517 1.43 -18.67 -11.04
N ASP A 518 1.68 -19.93 -11.44
CA ASP A 518 1.68 -21.06 -10.50
C ASP A 518 2.81 -20.91 -9.47
N ALA A 519 4.00 -20.45 -9.90
CA ALA A 519 5.11 -20.18 -8.98
C ALA A 519 4.83 -19.00 -8.03
N ALA A 520 4.09 -17.99 -8.48
CA ALA A 520 3.66 -16.89 -7.61
C ALA A 520 2.63 -17.38 -6.58
N VAL A 521 1.65 -18.20 -6.96
CA VAL A 521 0.74 -18.86 -6.02
C VAL A 521 1.53 -19.69 -4.99
N ASP A 522 2.52 -20.47 -5.44
CA ASP A 522 3.37 -21.25 -4.54
C ASP A 522 4.10 -20.36 -3.53
N THR A 523 4.63 -19.21 -3.97
CA THR A 523 5.28 -18.21 -3.11
C THR A 523 4.31 -17.66 -2.05
N TYR A 524 3.06 -17.36 -2.45
CA TYR A 524 2.03 -16.87 -1.55
C TYR A 524 1.62 -17.91 -0.50
N LEU A 525 1.46 -19.18 -0.91
CA LEU A 525 1.12 -20.25 0.03
C LEU A 525 2.29 -20.60 0.97
N ASP A 526 3.53 -20.50 0.48
CA ASP A 526 4.73 -20.68 1.32
C ASP A 526 4.91 -19.52 2.31
N LEU A 527 4.50 -18.30 1.94
CA LEU A 527 4.42 -17.17 2.87
C LEU A 527 3.47 -17.47 4.01
N ILE A 528 2.25 -17.96 3.74
CA ILE A 528 1.30 -18.36 4.79
C ILE A 528 1.90 -19.47 5.67
N ALA A 529 2.49 -20.49 5.06
CA ALA A 529 3.08 -21.62 5.79
C ALA A 529 4.30 -21.23 6.64
N GLY A 530 4.98 -20.12 6.29
CA GLY A 530 6.13 -19.57 6.98
C GLY A 530 5.81 -18.49 8.02
N SER A 531 4.54 -18.10 8.20
CA SER A 531 4.11 -17.08 9.17
C SER A 531 4.12 -17.64 10.60
N ASP A 532 5.31 -17.81 11.18
CA ASP A 532 5.53 -18.41 12.50
C ASP A 532 5.93 -17.40 13.60
N GLY A 533 5.78 -16.10 13.33
CA GLY A 533 6.20 -15.03 14.23
C GLY A 533 7.66 -14.58 14.08
N SER A 534 8.41 -15.10 13.08
CA SER A 534 9.83 -14.79 12.87
C SER A 534 10.19 -13.32 12.57
N GLY A 535 9.23 -12.44 12.30
CA GLY A 535 9.47 -11.08 11.82
C GLY A 535 9.21 -10.90 10.33
N TYR A 536 8.96 -9.67 9.88
CA TYR A 536 8.59 -9.37 8.50
C TYR A 536 9.66 -9.78 7.48
N ARG A 537 10.90 -9.31 7.64
CA ARG A 537 11.98 -9.58 6.68
C ARG A 537 12.35 -11.05 6.68
N ALA A 538 12.35 -11.70 7.84
CA ALA A 538 12.59 -13.14 7.95
C ALA A 538 11.55 -13.94 7.15
N THR A 539 10.26 -13.65 7.33
CA THR A 539 9.16 -14.36 6.63
C THR A 539 9.17 -14.10 5.13
N VAL A 540 9.32 -12.84 4.70
CA VAL A 540 9.41 -12.45 3.29
C VAL A 540 10.62 -13.12 2.61
N GLN A 541 11.77 -13.14 3.26
CA GLN A 541 12.97 -13.80 2.74
C GLN A 541 12.78 -15.32 2.63
N ALA A 542 12.13 -15.95 3.63
CA ALA A 542 11.87 -17.38 3.63
C ALA A 542 10.93 -17.80 2.49
N ALA A 543 9.93 -16.96 2.18
CA ALA A 543 9.03 -17.15 1.04
C ALA A 543 9.70 -16.87 -0.32
N GLY A 544 10.85 -16.19 -0.34
CA GLY A 544 11.58 -15.85 -1.57
C GLY A 544 11.11 -14.57 -2.27
N LEU A 545 10.37 -13.72 -1.54
CA LEU A 545 10.02 -12.36 -1.96
C LEU A 545 11.23 -11.42 -1.81
N SER A 546 11.18 -10.29 -2.52
CA SER A 546 12.26 -9.30 -2.51
C SER A 546 12.30 -8.52 -1.19
N ASP A 547 13.50 -8.20 -0.72
CA ASP A 547 13.68 -7.31 0.43
C ASP A 547 13.42 -5.86 0.00
N VAL A 548 12.27 -5.32 0.41
CA VAL A 548 11.79 -3.98 0.03
C VAL A 548 12.62 -2.85 0.64
N PHE A 549 13.54 -3.14 1.56
CA PHE A 549 14.46 -2.16 2.12
C PHE A 549 15.76 -1.99 1.31
N GLN A 550 15.95 -2.76 0.23
CA GLN A 550 17.10 -2.59 -0.68
C GLN A 550 16.73 -1.68 -1.85
N GLU A 551 17.62 -0.73 -2.16
CA GLU A 551 17.45 0.19 -3.30
C GLU A 551 17.27 -0.58 -4.62
N GLU A 552 18.08 -1.61 -4.84
CA GLU A 552 17.99 -2.41 -6.07
C GLU A 552 16.64 -3.11 -6.22
N SER A 553 16.02 -3.55 -5.12
CA SER A 553 14.69 -4.18 -5.13
C SER A 553 13.61 -3.17 -5.50
N VAL A 554 13.57 -2.01 -4.82
CA VAL A 554 12.54 -0.98 -5.05
C VAL A 554 12.68 -0.37 -6.45
N ALA A 555 13.90 -0.12 -6.90
CA ALA A 555 14.16 0.39 -8.25
C ALA A 555 13.76 -0.62 -9.34
N ALA A 556 14.05 -1.91 -9.13
CA ALA A 556 13.64 -2.97 -10.07
C ALA A 556 12.10 -3.10 -10.13
N LEU A 557 11.44 -3.09 -8.96
CA LEU A 557 9.99 -3.10 -8.82
C LEU A 557 9.36 -1.91 -9.57
N ALA A 558 9.83 -0.69 -9.30
CA ALA A 558 9.36 0.52 -9.98
C ALA A 558 9.54 0.45 -11.51
N GLY A 559 10.68 -0.07 -11.98
CA GLY A 559 10.96 -0.26 -13.40
C GLY A 559 9.98 -1.25 -14.05
N ALA A 560 9.73 -2.38 -13.41
CA ALA A 560 8.80 -3.40 -13.89
C ALA A 560 7.33 -2.94 -13.84
N LEU A 561 6.93 -2.20 -12.80
CA LEU A 561 5.59 -1.57 -12.73
C LEU A 561 5.37 -0.56 -13.86
N ASN A 562 6.36 0.29 -14.13
CA ASN A 562 6.31 1.19 -15.28
C ASN A 562 6.19 0.42 -16.61
N GLU A 563 6.99 -0.63 -16.80
CA GLU A 563 6.87 -1.45 -18.01
C GLU A 563 5.49 -2.09 -18.13
N TYR A 564 4.95 -2.65 -17.05
CA TYR A 564 3.60 -3.20 -17.03
C TYR A 564 2.54 -2.13 -17.36
N LEU A 565 2.61 -0.96 -16.72
CA LEU A 565 1.74 0.18 -16.97
C LEU A 565 1.68 0.52 -18.46
N TYR A 566 2.83 0.80 -19.06
CA TYR A 566 2.87 1.28 -20.44
C TYR A 566 2.52 0.20 -21.45
N THR A 567 2.96 -1.04 -21.22
CA THR A 567 2.83 -2.11 -22.20
C THR A 567 1.50 -2.85 -22.10
N ALA A 568 1.12 -3.28 -20.88
CA ALA A 568 -0.06 -4.08 -20.64
C ALA A 568 -1.30 -3.20 -20.47
N LEU A 569 -1.26 -2.21 -19.57
CA LEU A 569 -2.43 -1.37 -19.29
C LEU A 569 -2.68 -0.33 -20.39
N TYR A 570 -1.64 0.39 -20.84
CA TYR A 570 -1.80 1.43 -21.87
C TYR A 570 -1.68 0.89 -23.29
N GLY A 571 -1.37 -0.40 -23.43
CA GLY A 571 -1.33 -1.09 -24.70
C GLY A 571 -0.19 -0.67 -25.62
N LEU A 572 0.87 -0.02 -25.11
CA LEU A 572 2.06 0.38 -25.88
C LEU A 572 3.05 -0.78 -25.97
N ARG A 573 2.61 -1.88 -26.55
CA ARG A 573 3.31 -3.18 -26.53
C ARG A 573 4.69 -3.16 -27.20
N ASP A 574 4.92 -2.20 -28.09
CA ASP A 574 6.20 -2.01 -28.78
C ASP A 574 7.25 -1.30 -27.92
N LEU A 575 6.92 -0.93 -26.69
CA LEU A 575 7.87 -0.43 -25.69
C LEU A 575 8.40 -1.51 -24.73
N ALA A 576 7.89 -2.75 -24.79
CA ALA A 576 8.38 -3.83 -23.95
C ALA A 576 9.88 -4.08 -24.18
N GLY A 577 10.68 -4.02 -23.10
CA GLY A 577 12.14 -4.07 -23.15
C GLY A 577 12.84 -2.97 -23.97
N HIS A 578 12.13 -1.89 -24.35
CA HIS A 578 12.71 -0.84 -25.18
C HIS A 578 13.53 0.15 -24.34
N TRP A 579 14.78 0.45 -24.75
CA TRP A 579 15.73 1.25 -23.97
C TRP A 579 15.23 2.66 -23.59
N ALA A 580 14.36 3.24 -24.41
CA ALA A 580 13.82 4.59 -24.21
C ALA A 580 12.53 4.61 -23.39
N LEU A 581 12.03 3.46 -22.91
CA LEU A 581 10.81 3.41 -22.09
C LEU A 581 10.87 4.36 -20.88
N PRO A 582 11.98 4.44 -20.11
CA PRO A 582 12.07 5.37 -18.98
C PRO A 582 11.89 6.85 -19.36
N GLU A 583 12.29 7.25 -20.58
CA GLU A 583 12.08 8.63 -21.05
C GLU A 583 10.76 8.83 -21.81
N ILE A 584 10.25 7.80 -22.49
CA ILE A 584 8.97 7.86 -23.22
C ILE A 584 7.79 7.86 -22.25
N GLY A 585 7.84 6.99 -21.24
CA GLY A 585 6.76 6.76 -20.30
C GLY A 585 6.22 8.05 -19.69
N PRO A 586 7.05 8.83 -18.97
CA PRO A 586 6.62 10.08 -18.33
C PRO A 586 6.03 11.09 -19.32
N LEU A 587 6.59 11.16 -20.54
CA LEU A 587 6.07 12.05 -21.59
C LEU A 587 4.71 11.59 -22.12
N VAL A 588 4.46 10.28 -22.16
CA VAL A 588 3.16 9.73 -22.51
C VAL A 588 2.16 9.93 -21.39
N SER A 589 2.55 9.65 -20.15
CA SER A 589 1.70 9.81 -18.97
C SER A 589 1.21 11.25 -18.82
N ALA A 590 2.11 12.22 -19.03
CA ALA A 590 1.77 13.65 -19.01
C ALA A 590 1.01 14.15 -20.26
N GLY A 591 0.65 13.27 -21.20
CA GLY A 591 -0.04 13.65 -22.45
C GLY A 591 0.81 14.47 -23.44
N ILE A 592 2.11 14.62 -23.19
CA ILE A 592 3.05 15.41 -24.01
C ILE A 592 3.34 14.68 -25.32
N MET A 593 3.53 13.36 -25.27
CA MET A 593 3.67 12.48 -26.41
C MET A 593 2.57 11.42 -26.42
N GLU A 594 2.20 10.93 -27.60
CA GLU A 594 1.13 9.93 -27.74
C GLU A 594 1.52 8.84 -28.72
N GLY A 595 1.02 7.63 -28.48
CA GLY A 595 1.01 6.52 -29.44
C GLY A 595 -0.24 6.54 -30.33
N SER A 596 -0.32 5.60 -31.27
CA SER A 596 -1.50 5.39 -32.10
C SER A 596 -1.71 3.91 -32.39
N GLY A 597 -2.97 3.45 -32.33
CA GLY A 597 -3.33 2.08 -32.68
C GLY A 597 -2.72 0.99 -31.79
N GLY A 598 -2.49 1.27 -30.50
CA GLY A 598 -1.89 0.31 -29.56
C GLY A 598 -0.38 0.16 -29.72
N ALA A 599 0.31 1.23 -30.12
CA ALA A 599 1.77 1.27 -30.26
C ALA A 599 2.27 2.71 -30.17
N PHE A 600 3.46 2.92 -29.61
CA PHE A 600 4.13 4.23 -29.57
C PHE A 600 4.91 4.53 -30.86
N GLN A 601 5.39 3.50 -31.54
CA GLN A 601 6.27 3.51 -32.71
C GLN A 601 7.62 4.19 -32.43
N PRO A 602 8.43 3.68 -31.48
CA PRO A 602 9.66 4.35 -31.00
C PRO A 602 10.70 4.56 -32.11
N ASP A 603 10.80 3.62 -33.06
CA ASP A 603 11.77 3.67 -34.16
C ASP A 603 11.29 4.49 -35.36
N ALA A 604 10.03 4.92 -35.38
CA ALA A 604 9.53 5.73 -36.49
C ALA A 604 10.18 7.12 -36.49
N PRO A 605 10.42 7.73 -37.67
CA PRO A 605 11.01 9.07 -37.75
C PRO A 605 10.15 10.11 -37.03
N MET A 606 10.80 10.98 -36.24
CA MET A 606 10.15 12.14 -35.66
C MET A 606 9.98 13.22 -36.74
N SER A 607 8.73 13.64 -36.99
CA SER A 607 8.43 14.69 -37.98
C SER A 607 8.41 16.09 -37.36
N ARG A 608 8.53 17.12 -38.21
CA ARG A 608 8.42 18.52 -37.79
C ARG A 608 7.08 18.84 -37.11
N ALA A 609 5.96 18.33 -37.65
CA ALA A 609 4.65 18.52 -37.05
C ALA A 609 4.55 17.84 -35.68
N MET A 610 5.06 16.60 -35.55
CA MET A 610 5.05 15.88 -34.28
C MET A 610 5.78 16.66 -33.18
N LEU A 611 7.00 17.15 -33.44
CA LEU A 611 7.74 17.91 -32.43
C LEU A 611 7.01 19.18 -32.00
N VAL A 612 6.51 19.95 -32.96
CA VAL A 612 5.80 21.19 -32.66
C VAL A 612 4.53 20.92 -31.86
N THR A 613 3.77 19.88 -32.19
CA THR A 613 2.61 19.46 -31.38
C THR A 613 3.02 19.02 -29.98
N THR A 614 4.11 18.29 -29.83
CA THR A 614 4.64 17.90 -28.52
C THR A 614 5.01 19.12 -27.66
N LEU A 615 5.71 20.11 -28.22
CA LEU A 615 6.05 21.34 -27.50
C LEU A 615 4.84 22.23 -27.23
N TYR A 616 3.82 22.20 -28.09
CA TYR A 616 2.56 22.91 -27.91
C TYR A 616 1.74 22.34 -26.74
N ARG A 617 1.67 21.01 -26.62
CA ARG A 617 1.05 20.31 -25.48
C ARG A 617 1.74 20.62 -24.17
N LEU A 618 3.07 20.62 -24.18
CA LEU A 618 3.89 20.94 -23.02
C LEU A 618 3.59 22.32 -22.41
N VAL A 619 3.15 23.29 -23.23
CA VAL A 619 2.78 24.64 -22.74
C VAL A 619 1.26 24.83 -22.56
N GLY A 620 0.49 23.74 -22.50
CA GLY A 620 -0.95 23.78 -22.23
C GLY A 620 -1.82 24.17 -23.42
N GLU A 621 -1.37 23.90 -24.64
CA GLU A 621 -2.14 24.10 -25.88
C GLU A 621 -2.78 25.50 -26.04
N PRO A 622 -1.99 26.59 -25.94
CA PRO A 622 -2.52 27.94 -26.01
C PRO A 622 -3.13 28.26 -27.38
N LYS A 623 -4.42 28.61 -27.38
CA LYS A 623 -5.17 28.89 -28.61
C LYS A 623 -4.47 29.95 -29.49
N PRO A 624 -4.07 29.62 -30.73
CA PRO A 624 -3.37 30.55 -31.61
C PRO A 624 -4.29 31.70 -32.07
N THR A 625 -3.74 32.89 -32.25
CA THR A 625 -4.48 34.08 -32.70
C THR A 625 -4.28 34.38 -34.19
N VAL A 626 -3.21 33.83 -34.78
CA VAL A 626 -2.92 33.96 -36.21
C VAL A 626 -4.01 33.30 -37.07
N LYS A 627 -4.35 33.95 -38.20
CA LYS A 627 -5.32 33.41 -39.15
C LYS A 627 -4.74 32.17 -39.86
N GLN A 628 -5.47 31.06 -39.80
CA GLN A 628 -5.13 29.82 -40.47
C GLN A 628 -5.74 29.69 -41.88
N PRO A 629 -5.13 28.90 -42.79
CA PRO A 629 -3.84 28.22 -42.61
C PRO A 629 -2.66 29.20 -42.70
N VAL A 630 -1.64 29.00 -41.85
CA VAL A 630 -0.42 29.83 -41.83
C VAL A 630 0.49 29.49 -43.02
N PHE A 631 0.58 28.20 -43.36
CA PHE A 631 1.37 27.69 -44.47
C PHE A 631 0.48 26.93 -45.47
N PRO A 632 0.78 26.98 -46.78
CA PRO A 632 -0.06 26.38 -47.82
C PRO A 632 -0.12 24.84 -47.75
N ASP A 633 0.86 24.20 -47.14
CA ASP A 633 1.00 22.75 -46.96
C ASP A 633 0.51 22.26 -45.59
N VAL A 634 -0.11 23.13 -44.80
CA VAL A 634 -0.74 22.81 -43.51
C VAL A 634 -2.24 23.01 -43.63
N PRO A 635 -3.02 21.94 -43.87
CA PRO A 635 -4.48 22.04 -43.91
C PRO A 635 -5.05 22.60 -42.60
N VAL A 636 -6.23 23.20 -42.68
CA VAL A 636 -7.03 23.51 -41.48
C VAL A 636 -7.67 22.23 -40.93
N TRP A 637 -7.95 22.20 -39.63
CA TRP A 637 -8.61 21.07 -38.94
C TRP A 637 -7.84 19.74 -38.97
N THR A 638 -6.52 19.78 -39.13
CA THR A 638 -5.66 18.61 -38.88
C THR A 638 -5.09 18.68 -37.46
N TRP A 639 -4.69 17.53 -36.91
CA TRP A 639 -4.24 17.39 -35.52
C TRP A 639 -3.05 18.28 -35.14
N TYR A 640 -2.31 18.84 -36.11
CA TYR A 640 -1.20 19.76 -35.91
C TYR A 640 -1.47 21.21 -36.37
N SER A 641 -2.67 21.55 -36.86
CA SER A 641 -2.96 22.89 -37.39
C SER A 641 -2.70 23.99 -36.36
N ASP A 642 -3.24 23.82 -35.15
CA ASP A 642 -3.14 24.81 -34.08
C ASP A 642 -1.71 24.89 -33.53
N ALA A 643 -1.06 23.75 -33.33
CA ALA A 643 0.33 23.69 -32.88
C ALA A 643 1.28 24.42 -33.86
N VAL A 644 1.12 24.20 -35.17
CA VAL A 644 1.93 24.90 -36.18
C VAL A 644 1.63 26.39 -36.22
N ALA A 645 0.37 26.78 -36.05
CA ALA A 645 -0.02 28.18 -35.97
C ALA A 645 0.61 28.87 -34.75
N TRP A 646 0.56 28.22 -33.59
CA TRP A 646 1.21 28.70 -32.38
C TRP A 646 2.73 28.80 -32.55
N ALA A 647 3.39 27.77 -33.10
CA ALA A 647 4.84 27.78 -33.28
C ALA A 647 5.33 28.86 -34.25
N TYR A 648 4.50 29.23 -35.23
CA TYR A 648 4.78 30.39 -36.08
C TYR A 648 4.61 31.71 -35.32
N GLU A 649 3.52 31.86 -34.57
CA GLU A 649 3.21 33.06 -33.79
C GLU A 649 4.23 33.33 -32.68
N SER A 650 4.74 32.28 -32.03
CA SER A 650 5.76 32.35 -30.98
C SER A 650 7.19 32.49 -31.51
N GLY A 651 7.39 32.38 -32.84
CA GLY A 651 8.71 32.41 -33.47
C GLY A 651 9.53 31.13 -33.28
N LEU A 652 8.94 30.07 -32.70
CA LEU A 652 9.58 28.77 -32.52
C LEU A 652 9.96 28.14 -33.87
N ALA A 653 9.03 28.14 -34.83
CA ALA A 653 9.24 27.54 -36.14
C ALA A 653 8.92 28.53 -37.28
N GLU A 654 9.86 28.66 -38.21
CA GLU A 654 9.68 29.39 -39.46
C GLU A 654 9.53 28.39 -40.62
N GLY A 655 8.87 28.81 -41.71
CA GLY A 655 8.73 28.00 -42.92
C GLY A 655 10.05 27.86 -43.69
N THR A 656 10.17 26.81 -44.50
CA THR A 656 11.38 26.48 -45.27
C THR A 656 11.54 27.29 -46.57
N GLY A 657 10.70 28.32 -46.76
CA GLY A 657 10.57 29.06 -48.02
C GLY A 657 9.61 28.42 -49.04
N GLY A 658 9.26 27.14 -48.89
CA GLY A 658 8.26 26.42 -49.71
C GLY A 658 6.97 26.01 -48.98
N GLY A 659 6.92 26.18 -47.65
CA GLY A 659 5.87 25.67 -46.77
C GLY A 659 6.43 25.42 -45.36
N PHE A 660 5.70 24.68 -44.54
CA PHE A 660 6.14 24.23 -43.21
C PHE A 660 6.89 22.89 -43.24
N ASP A 661 6.59 22.03 -44.23
CA ASP A 661 7.00 20.63 -44.35
C ASP A 661 6.62 19.77 -43.13
N PRO A 662 5.31 19.58 -42.84
CA PRO A 662 4.85 18.95 -41.60
C PRO A 662 5.32 17.49 -41.44
N ASN A 663 5.44 16.75 -42.55
CA ASN A 663 5.82 15.33 -42.53
C ASN A 663 7.33 15.12 -42.73
N GLY A 664 8.11 16.18 -42.92
CA GLY A 664 9.56 16.10 -43.07
C GLY A 664 10.21 15.52 -41.81
N PRO A 665 11.09 14.49 -41.94
CA PRO A 665 11.79 13.94 -40.81
C PRO A 665 12.79 14.97 -40.25
N LEU A 666 12.89 15.03 -38.92
CA LEU A 666 13.85 15.89 -38.25
C LEU A 666 15.24 15.25 -38.23
N THR A 667 16.26 16.06 -38.50
CA THR A 667 17.65 15.72 -38.19
C THR A 667 17.98 16.10 -36.75
N ARG A 668 19.02 15.48 -36.17
CA ARG A 668 19.48 15.79 -34.80
C ARG A 668 19.84 17.27 -34.62
N GLU A 669 20.48 17.88 -35.62
CA GLU A 669 20.80 19.32 -35.59
C GLU A 669 19.54 20.21 -35.69
N SER A 670 18.50 19.77 -36.41
CA SER A 670 17.22 20.48 -36.47
C SER A 670 16.45 20.38 -35.15
N MET A 671 16.50 19.20 -34.50
CA MET A 671 15.92 18.99 -33.16
C MET A 671 16.59 19.92 -32.14
N ALA A 672 17.92 20.01 -32.14
CA ALA A 672 18.66 20.92 -31.26
C ALA A 672 18.26 22.38 -31.46
N VAL A 673 18.11 22.83 -32.71
CA VAL A 673 17.68 24.20 -33.00
C VAL A 673 16.28 24.51 -32.48
N LEU A 674 15.32 23.60 -32.65
CA LEU A 674 13.95 23.82 -32.18
C LEU A 674 13.88 23.81 -30.65
N LEU A 675 14.58 22.88 -29.97
CA LEU A 675 14.65 22.87 -28.49
C LEU A 675 15.38 24.10 -27.94
N CYS A 676 16.45 24.57 -28.58
CA CYS A 676 17.16 25.78 -28.18
C CYS A 676 16.27 27.03 -28.29
N ARG A 677 15.50 27.15 -29.37
CA ARG A 677 14.50 28.22 -29.52
C ARG A 677 13.38 28.12 -28.50
N PHE A 678 12.93 26.90 -28.21
CA PHE A 678 11.91 26.67 -27.19
C PHE A 678 12.42 27.03 -25.79
N SER A 679 13.67 26.68 -25.46
CA SER A 679 14.35 27.11 -24.24
C SER A 679 14.35 28.63 -24.10
N ALA A 680 14.69 29.35 -25.18
CA ALA A 680 14.64 30.81 -25.19
C ALA A 680 13.21 31.37 -25.05
N LEU A 681 12.20 30.69 -25.61
CA LEU A 681 10.79 31.06 -25.46
C LEU A 681 10.31 30.93 -24.00
N LEU A 682 10.84 29.96 -23.27
CA LEU A 682 10.59 29.77 -21.84
C LEU A 682 11.48 30.65 -20.95
N GLU A 683 12.26 31.57 -21.53
CA GLU A 683 13.22 32.43 -20.83
C GLU A 683 14.31 31.66 -20.05
N LEU A 684 14.63 30.43 -20.47
CA LEU A 684 15.70 29.59 -19.92
C LEU A 684 17.05 29.86 -20.62
N ASP A 685 18.16 29.39 -20.04
CA ASP A 685 19.48 29.51 -20.69
C ASP A 685 19.52 28.69 -21.98
N ALA A 686 19.57 29.39 -23.11
CA ALA A 686 19.62 28.85 -24.46
C ALA A 686 20.97 29.10 -25.16
N SER A 687 22.06 29.36 -24.40
CA SER A 687 23.30 29.91 -24.96
C SER A 687 24.59 29.17 -24.59
N GLY A 688 25.58 29.30 -25.48
CA GLY A 688 26.93 28.81 -25.29
C GLY A 688 27.08 27.31 -25.48
N GLY A 689 28.26 26.78 -25.16
CA GLY A 689 28.62 25.37 -25.33
C GLY A 689 29.80 25.15 -26.28
N SER A 690 30.33 23.93 -26.29
CA SER A 690 31.49 23.57 -27.11
C SER A 690 31.30 22.20 -27.76
N LEU A 691 31.65 22.11 -29.05
CA LEU A 691 31.63 20.87 -29.81
C LEU A 691 33.00 20.20 -29.90
N SER A 692 34.03 20.76 -29.26
CA SER A 692 35.42 20.30 -29.38
C SER A 692 35.67 18.87 -28.92
N GLY A 693 34.75 18.29 -28.13
CA GLY A 693 34.78 16.89 -27.71
C GLY A 693 34.31 15.89 -28.78
N PHE A 694 33.75 16.33 -29.90
CA PHE A 694 33.16 15.46 -30.92
C PHE A 694 33.98 15.46 -32.22
N PRO A 695 34.35 14.27 -32.75
CA PRO A 695 35.18 14.16 -33.94
C PRO A 695 34.45 14.55 -35.23
N ASP A 696 33.12 14.68 -35.20
CA ASP A 696 32.27 15.09 -36.31
C ASP A 696 31.64 16.48 -36.12
N ALA A 697 32.20 17.30 -35.23
CA ALA A 697 31.77 18.69 -35.02
C ALA A 697 31.74 19.51 -36.33
N ASP A 698 32.69 19.29 -37.24
CA ASP A 698 32.75 19.97 -38.54
C ASP A 698 31.61 19.56 -39.51
N SER A 699 30.87 18.49 -39.19
CA SER A 699 29.68 18.08 -39.95
C SER A 699 28.41 18.81 -39.51
N VAL A 700 28.45 19.58 -38.42
CA VAL A 700 27.33 20.39 -37.95
C VAL A 700 27.16 21.57 -38.90
N SER A 701 25.93 21.78 -39.38
CA SER A 701 25.64 22.91 -40.26
C SER A 701 25.90 24.24 -39.56
N PRO A 702 26.46 25.27 -40.24
CA PRO A 702 26.77 26.55 -39.61
C PRO A 702 25.56 27.24 -38.94
N TRP A 703 24.35 27.02 -39.45
CA TRP A 703 23.12 27.58 -38.89
C TRP A 703 22.64 26.87 -37.61
N ALA A 704 23.15 25.66 -37.33
CA ALA A 704 22.82 24.86 -36.16
C ALA A 704 23.93 24.86 -35.09
N ALA A 705 25.13 25.34 -35.41
CA ALA A 705 26.32 25.21 -34.58
C ALA A 705 26.12 25.68 -33.13
N ASP A 706 25.52 26.87 -32.94
CA ASP A 706 25.28 27.43 -31.60
C ASP A 706 24.27 26.58 -30.81
N ALA A 707 23.17 26.17 -31.44
CA ALA A 707 22.13 25.36 -30.81
C ALA A 707 22.61 23.95 -30.46
N VAL A 708 23.40 23.32 -31.33
CA VAL A 708 23.99 22.00 -31.05
C VAL A 708 25.03 22.13 -29.92
N GLY A 709 25.82 23.21 -29.91
CA GLY A 709 26.73 23.53 -28.81
C GLY A 709 26.01 23.63 -27.47
N TRP A 710 24.90 24.37 -27.45
CA TRP A 710 24.03 24.48 -26.28
C TRP A 710 23.45 23.15 -25.86
N ALA A 711 22.89 22.37 -26.81
CA ALA A 711 22.27 21.09 -26.50
C ALA A 711 23.26 20.09 -25.90
N VAL A 712 24.53 20.14 -26.30
CA VAL A 712 25.61 19.36 -25.68
C VAL A 712 25.92 19.87 -24.27
N LYS A 713 26.08 21.18 -24.09
CA LYS A 713 26.35 21.80 -22.78
C LYS A 713 25.25 21.47 -21.77
N ALA A 714 23.99 21.58 -22.19
CA ALA A 714 22.82 21.28 -21.39
C ALA A 714 22.60 19.76 -21.20
N GLY A 715 23.34 18.89 -21.89
CA GLY A 715 23.15 17.44 -21.78
C GLY A 715 21.91 16.88 -22.50
N VAL A 716 21.17 17.73 -23.23
CA VAL A 716 20.06 17.35 -24.13
C VAL A 716 20.55 16.39 -25.21
N ILE A 717 21.73 16.67 -25.79
CA ILE A 717 22.44 15.78 -26.72
C ILE A 717 23.71 15.27 -26.05
N ARG A 718 23.79 13.95 -25.84
CA ARG A 718 25.01 13.29 -25.34
C ARG A 718 25.88 12.70 -26.46
N GLY A 719 25.32 12.56 -27.67
CA GLY A 719 25.93 11.84 -28.78
C GLY A 719 25.78 10.32 -28.66
N ALA A 720 26.17 9.60 -29.72
CA ALA A 720 26.18 8.14 -29.78
C ALA A 720 27.57 7.69 -30.28
N ASP A 721 28.19 6.72 -29.60
CA ASP A 721 29.56 6.25 -29.90
C ASP A 721 30.59 7.39 -30.01
N GLY A 722 30.43 8.42 -29.16
CA GLY A 722 31.29 9.61 -29.15
C GLY A 722 31.11 10.56 -30.34
N ARG A 723 30.03 10.44 -31.12
CA ARG A 723 29.71 11.28 -32.30
C ARG A 723 28.36 11.98 -32.16
N LEU A 724 28.21 13.14 -32.79
CA LEU A 724 26.94 13.89 -32.84
C LEU A 724 25.99 13.32 -33.90
N ASN A 725 26.53 12.95 -35.07
CA ASN A 725 25.78 12.58 -36.27
C ASN A 725 24.67 13.63 -36.60
N PRO A 726 25.05 14.89 -36.85
CA PRO A 726 24.12 16.02 -36.87
C PRO A 726 23.05 15.94 -37.97
N SER A 727 23.41 15.40 -39.14
CA SER A 727 22.48 15.19 -40.26
C SER A 727 21.70 13.87 -40.19
N GLY A 728 21.94 13.04 -39.17
CA GLY A 728 21.19 11.81 -38.95
C GLY A 728 19.74 12.11 -38.60
N GLY A 729 18.81 11.29 -39.09
CA GLY A 729 17.40 11.38 -38.70
C GLY A 729 17.22 11.05 -37.22
N THR A 730 16.24 11.70 -36.59
CA THR A 730 15.88 11.48 -35.18
C THR A 730 14.65 10.56 -35.12
N SER A 731 14.74 9.44 -34.41
CA SER A 731 13.56 8.60 -34.13
C SER A 731 12.67 9.23 -33.06
N ARG A 732 11.43 8.74 -32.91
CA ARG A 732 10.54 9.18 -31.82
C ARG A 732 11.12 8.87 -30.44
N ALA A 733 11.78 7.74 -30.26
CA ALA A 733 12.49 7.39 -29.03
C ALA A 733 13.65 8.33 -28.73
N GLU A 734 14.47 8.67 -29.73
CA GLU A 734 15.56 9.63 -29.56
C GLU A 734 15.02 11.03 -29.24
N ALA A 735 13.93 11.44 -29.89
CA ALA A 735 13.27 12.71 -29.62
C ALA A 735 12.70 12.77 -28.20
N ALA A 736 12.05 11.69 -27.73
CA ALA A 736 11.56 11.54 -26.36
C ALA A 736 12.71 11.65 -25.35
N ALA A 737 13.80 10.91 -25.56
CA ALA A 737 14.97 10.97 -24.68
C ALA A 737 15.62 12.36 -24.64
N MET A 738 15.67 13.08 -25.76
CA MET A 738 16.15 14.46 -25.80
C MET A 738 15.19 15.42 -25.08
N LEU A 739 13.88 15.24 -25.26
CA LEU A 739 12.85 16.07 -24.62
C LEU A 739 12.82 15.85 -23.11
N TYR A 740 12.84 14.61 -22.64
CA TYR A 740 12.87 14.27 -21.23
C TYR A 740 14.06 14.95 -20.54
N ARG A 741 15.27 14.83 -21.10
CA ARG A 741 16.48 15.52 -20.59
C ARG A 741 16.36 17.03 -20.60
N PHE A 742 15.65 17.61 -21.58
CA PHE A 742 15.38 19.04 -21.63
C PHE A 742 14.45 19.48 -20.48
N LEU A 743 13.47 18.66 -20.11
CA LEU A 743 12.55 18.94 -19.01
C LEU A 743 13.17 18.74 -17.64
N THR A 744 14.13 17.82 -17.53
CA THR A 744 14.83 17.50 -16.27
C THR A 744 16.19 18.20 -16.17
N LEU A 745 16.39 19.33 -16.87
CA LEU A 745 17.60 20.13 -16.68
C LEU A 745 17.60 20.65 -15.24
N GLU A 746 18.64 20.35 -14.47
CA GLU A 746 18.84 20.98 -13.15
C GLU A 746 18.95 22.49 -13.33
N GLY A 747 17.92 23.22 -12.91
CA GLY A 747 17.79 24.67 -13.03
C GLY A 747 16.84 25.22 -11.97
#